data_AF-A0A417YVJ2-F1
#
_entry.id   AF-A0A417YVJ2-F1
#
_cell.length_a   1.000
_cell.length_b   1.000
_cell.length_c   1.000
_cell.angle_alpha   90.00
_cell.angle_beta   90.00
_cell.angle_gamma   90.00
#
_symmetry.space_group_name_H-M   'P 1'
#
loop_
_entity.id
_entity.type
_entity.pdbx_description
1 polymer ?
#
loop_
_entity_poly.entity_id
_entity_poly.type
_entity_poly.pdbx_seq_one_letter_code
_entity_poly.pdbx_strand_id
1 'polypeptide(L)'
;MNKLLKINYALYIGVFMVSLLVFVAIFGSILAPYSLTDQLEAKYEGGTIIAPPIEPFEMKEYLLGTNRWGYDLLTYILHGLKYTVFVSIVVTVLKMAAGTLIGLYAGMMKRVPGWVEAFEKAWSYVPLFIILYFFLLPISFNPVVTPMKLIIYFIVITAAISTPSIVSSVRKKTAEINKSVFIEAARTLGAGRNRLIWHHIFPQLKESLTVMFILEIVYVITIMGQLALVNIFVGGTKVTYDPLLYYSMTNELAGLVGQARGNIYGTYHVLTVPLTVLLVTTLSFSLLANGLKNRFQSNYQRMPWIKTGFEPVLQPKRKEYGEAKKNWPPRGERLALFLLILFLLVSGTFVYATRNSDIGVKNYSRADYDIHLKMDEAGKFTVDANIDVKNLSNKEWKEAVFYFIPNSFSEGHPYKTVKGHSAVEFQTIKVEGKKTSHTLENDTLKVNLPKKIKKRDKAKISFSYTMELPEEGSRLSRVGDRYYLAQWYPMLATFQDGKWNKEAFTNGLETFHTGFSDYHITYELPKGYSFISTSDADPKPGIHSGQVKSNKVRDFFIAIVKDVHVYETESNGVAIRLFTKTDHNKDPELALQLAKNALSFYQKKIGDYPHSQLDLILDLGQNMEYPGAVTVNPYHENDKFFKIAIVHEIAHQYFYGVVANDSFNEPWIDEGITEFATNMYFYIKEDEPLGLAQELSINRMKSIEQEQINRQYSNTPVDQLTHSGFVYGQPAINLYKLAQENYPASGHSDVKTAAMDFLSGYYNRFKYKEVNTAAFIKYSMEYFNVPRAYFNDWLGTEVS
;
A
#
# COMPACT_ATOMS: atom_id res chain seq x y z
N MET A 1 -19.05 47.50 7.73
CA MET A 1 -19.77 46.32 8.27
C MET A 1 -19.12 45.59 9.46
N ASN A 2 -17.97 46.04 10.02
CA ASN A 2 -17.30 45.34 11.15
C ASN A 2 -17.48 45.99 12.55
N LYS A 3 -18.40 46.96 12.72
CA LYS A 3 -18.70 47.57 14.02
C LYS A 3 -19.69 46.77 14.90
N LEU A 4 -20.24 45.66 14.41
CA LEU A 4 -21.38 44.97 15.05
C LEU A 4 -21.06 43.62 15.74
N LEU A 5 -19.90 42.99 15.49
CA LEU A 5 -19.66 41.63 15.97
C LEU A 5 -18.44 41.54 16.91
N LYS A 6 -18.69 41.22 18.19
CA LYS A 6 -17.68 40.97 19.25
C LYS A 6 -16.92 39.64 19.08
N ILE A 7 -16.75 39.13 17.85
CA ILE A 7 -16.25 37.78 17.55
C ILE A 7 -14.93 37.88 16.78
N ASN A 8 -13.93 37.11 17.21
CA ASN A 8 -12.61 37.06 16.57
C ASN A 8 -12.60 36.13 15.34
N TYR A 9 -13.21 36.57 14.23
CA TYR A 9 -13.30 35.78 13.01
C TYR A 9 -11.95 35.30 12.48
N ALA A 10 -10.91 36.15 12.56
CA ALA A 10 -9.55 35.79 12.13
C ALA A 10 -9.03 34.55 12.90
N LEU A 11 -9.31 34.46 14.20
CA LEU A 11 -8.93 33.30 15.01
C LEU A 11 -9.70 32.04 14.60
N TYR A 12 -11.03 32.11 14.48
CA TYR A 12 -11.84 30.92 14.18
C TYR A 12 -11.58 30.39 12.77
N ILE A 13 -11.55 31.28 11.78
CA ILE A 13 -11.22 30.93 10.39
C ILE A 13 -9.78 30.41 10.31
N GLY A 14 -8.82 31.10 10.95
CA GLY A 14 -7.43 30.67 10.98
C GLY A 14 -7.23 29.29 11.61
N VAL A 15 -7.88 29.02 12.75
CA VAL A 15 -7.83 27.69 13.41
C VAL A 15 -8.41 26.62 12.51
N PHE A 16 -9.58 26.86 11.90
CA PHE A 16 -10.20 25.90 11.00
C PHE A 16 -9.33 25.60 9.77
N MET A 17 -8.85 26.63 9.08
CA MET A 17 -8.04 26.46 7.87
C MET A 17 -6.68 25.79 8.17
N VAL A 18 -5.98 26.19 9.23
CA VAL A 18 -4.72 25.54 9.63
C VAL A 18 -4.96 24.08 10.03
N SER A 19 -6.08 23.79 10.70
CA SER A 19 -6.43 22.41 11.07
C SER A 19 -6.71 21.54 9.83
N LEU A 20 -7.41 22.08 8.83
CA LEU A 20 -7.61 21.42 7.54
C LEU A 20 -6.29 21.20 6.80
N LEU A 21 -5.40 22.20 6.77
CA LEU A 21 -4.08 22.09 6.13
C LEU A 21 -3.21 21.03 6.82
N VAL A 22 -3.21 20.97 8.15
CA VAL A 22 -2.48 19.92 8.89
C VAL A 22 -3.09 18.55 8.61
N PHE A 23 -4.42 18.44 8.53
CA PHE A 23 -5.08 17.20 8.15
C PHE A 23 -4.66 16.72 6.76
N VAL A 24 -4.71 17.60 5.76
CA VAL A 24 -4.27 17.29 4.39
C VAL A 24 -2.76 17.05 4.33
N ALA A 25 -1.94 17.72 5.15
CA ALA A 25 -0.51 17.44 5.23
C ALA A 25 -0.23 16.03 5.79
N ILE A 26 -1.05 15.51 6.69
CA ILE A 26 -0.87 14.16 7.26
C ILE A 26 -1.45 13.09 6.31
N PHE A 27 -2.67 13.29 5.83
CA PHE A 27 -3.45 12.28 5.10
C PHE A 27 -3.52 12.51 3.60
N GLY A 28 -2.99 13.62 3.08
CA GLY A 28 -3.12 14.02 1.68
C GLY A 28 -2.57 12.97 0.71
N SER A 29 -1.40 12.40 0.99
CA SER A 29 -0.85 11.34 0.14
C SER A 29 -1.69 10.05 0.12
N ILE A 30 -2.56 9.83 1.11
CA ILE A 30 -3.51 8.71 1.13
C ILE A 30 -4.78 9.07 0.37
N LEU A 31 -5.17 10.35 0.40
CA LEU A 31 -6.34 10.89 -0.29
C LEU A 31 -6.07 11.19 -1.77
N ALA A 32 -4.83 11.07 -2.22
CA ALA A 32 -4.46 11.35 -3.60
C ALA A 32 -5.22 10.41 -4.55
N PRO A 33 -5.86 10.95 -5.60
CA PRO A 33 -6.63 10.12 -6.55
C PRO A 33 -5.71 9.21 -7.38
N TYR A 34 -4.47 9.62 -7.61
CA TYR A 34 -3.49 8.91 -8.42
C TYR A 34 -2.15 8.76 -7.71
N SER A 35 -1.30 7.89 -8.26
CA SER A 35 0.13 7.88 -7.93
C SER A 35 0.85 9.09 -8.53
N LEU A 36 2.00 9.44 -7.95
CA LEU A 36 2.94 10.40 -8.55
C LEU A 36 3.49 9.96 -9.92
N THR A 37 3.41 8.68 -10.24
CA THR A 37 3.88 8.09 -11.50
C THR A 37 2.76 7.86 -12.51
N ASP A 38 1.49 8.00 -12.10
CA ASP A 38 0.36 7.81 -13.00
C ASP A 38 0.29 8.98 -13.98
N GLN A 39 0.33 8.64 -15.27
CA GLN A 39 0.34 9.60 -16.35
C GLN A 39 -0.90 9.40 -17.22
N LEU A 40 -1.62 10.49 -17.50
CA LEU A 40 -2.61 10.52 -18.56
C LEU A 40 -1.91 10.45 -19.91
N GLU A 41 -2.05 9.33 -20.60
CA GLU A 41 -1.62 9.15 -21.97
C GLU A 41 -2.69 9.67 -22.96
N ALA A 42 -2.25 10.05 -24.15
CA ALA A 42 -3.17 10.48 -25.20
C ALA A 42 -4.01 9.27 -25.65
N LYS A 43 -5.32 9.36 -25.53
CA LYS A 43 -6.25 8.29 -25.92
C LYS A 43 -7.34 8.81 -26.86
N TYR A 44 -7.79 7.94 -27.75
CA TYR A 44 -8.91 8.21 -28.64
C TYR A 44 -10.19 7.64 -28.03
N GLU A 45 -11.12 8.50 -27.62
CA GLU A 45 -12.34 8.07 -26.95
C GLU A 45 -13.54 8.74 -27.63
N GLY A 46 -14.42 7.95 -28.26
CA GLY A 46 -15.67 8.44 -28.84
C GLY A 46 -15.51 9.47 -29.97
N GLY A 47 -14.41 9.46 -30.72
CA GLY A 47 -14.17 10.40 -31.82
C GLY A 47 -13.30 11.61 -31.46
N THR A 48 -12.97 11.82 -30.18
CA THR A 48 -12.12 12.92 -29.71
C THR A 48 -10.80 12.41 -29.14
N ILE A 49 -9.72 13.16 -29.38
CA ILE A 49 -8.42 12.90 -28.75
C ILE A 49 -8.43 13.58 -27.39
N ILE A 50 -8.31 12.78 -26.34
CA ILE A 50 -8.06 13.27 -24.99
C ILE A 50 -6.55 13.23 -24.80
N ALA A 51 -5.92 14.38 -24.64
CA ALA A 51 -4.48 14.49 -24.44
C ALA A 51 -4.16 15.55 -23.37
N PRO A 52 -3.07 15.39 -22.62
CA PRO A 52 -2.63 16.40 -21.68
C PRO A 52 -2.12 17.67 -22.39
N PRO A 53 -2.18 18.83 -21.72
CA PRO A 53 -2.73 19.08 -20.39
C PRO A 53 -4.25 19.28 -20.41
N ILE A 54 -4.94 18.74 -19.40
CA ILE A 54 -6.37 18.95 -19.15
C ILE A 54 -6.54 20.17 -18.22
N GLU A 55 -7.51 21.04 -18.52
CA GLU A 55 -7.82 22.19 -17.68
C GLU A 55 -8.62 21.80 -16.41
N PRO A 56 -8.55 22.59 -15.32
CA PRO A 56 -9.33 22.32 -14.12
C PRO A 56 -10.83 22.23 -14.41
N PHE A 57 -11.49 21.23 -13.80
CA PHE A 57 -12.93 20.96 -13.94
C PHE A 57 -13.42 20.52 -15.32
N GLU A 58 -12.54 20.34 -16.30
CA GLU A 58 -12.89 19.83 -17.63
C GLU A 58 -13.22 18.33 -17.59
N MET A 59 -12.45 17.56 -16.82
CA MET A 59 -12.64 16.12 -16.63
C MET A 59 -12.80 15.79 -15.14
N LYS A 60 -13.82 15.00 -14.80
CA LYS A 60 -14.10 14.60 -13.40
C LYS A 60 -12.95 13.81 -12.77
N GLU A 61 -12.22 13.07 -13.59
CA GLU A 61 -11.04 12.29 -13.17
C GLU A 61 -9.88 13.18 -12.72
N TYR A 62 -9.68 14.35 -13.36
CA TYR A 62 -8.60 15.28 -13.08
C TYR A 62 -9.16 16.63 -12.62
N LEU A 63 -9.69 16.66 -11.38
CA LEU A 63 -10.46 17.80 -10.86
C LEU A 63 -9.72 19.16 -10.96
N LEU A 64 -8.42 19.17 -10.64
CA LEU A 64 -7.59 20.37 -10.74
C LEU A 64 -6.75 20.44 -12.03
N GLY A 65 -7.05 19.58 -13.00
CA GLY A 65 -6.34 19.45 -14.26
C GLY A 65 -5.02 18.68 -14.15
N THR A 66 -4.37 18.52 -15.31
CA THR A 66 -3.07 17.85 -15.42
C THR A 66 -1.98 18.82 -15.87
N ASN A 67 -0.72 18.48 -15.58
CA ASN A 67 0.40 19.18 -16.19
C ASN A 67 0.58 18.78 -17.67
N ARG A 68 1.51 19.44 -18.38
CA ARG A 68 1.78 19.18 -19.81
C ARG A 68 2.17 17.74 -20.14
N TRP A 69 2.56 16.95 -19.13
CA TRP A 69 2.93 15.55 -19.28
C TRP A 69 1.81 14.60 -18.85
N GLY A 70 0.66 15.09 -18.36
CA GLY A 70 -0.46 14.24 -17.97
C GLY A 70 -0.48 13.79 -16.51
N TYR A 71 0.41 14.33 -15.66
CA TYR A 71 0.33 14.07 -14.22
C TYR A 71 -0.72 14.97 -13.56
N ASP A 72 -1.49 14.41 -12.62
CA ASP A 72 -2.55 15.11 -11.89
C ASP A 72 -2.00 16.15 -10.91
N LEU A 73 -2.48 17.40 -11.02
CA LEU A 73 -2.03 18.50 -10.16
C LEU A 73 -2.51 18.36 -8.71
N LEU A 74 -3.71 17.79 -8.50
CA LEU A 74 -4.25 17.57 -7.15
C LEU A 74 -3.38 16.58 -6.36
N THR A 75 -3.00 15.48 -7.00
CA THR A 75 -2.08 14.47 -6.46
C THR A 75 -0.74 15.09 -6.04
N TYR A 76 -0.13 15.90 -6.91
CA TYR A 76 1.12 16.60 -6.58
C TYR A 76 0.97 17.54 -5.36
N ILE A 77 -0.12 18.28 -5.28
CA ILE A 77 -0.41 19.18 -4.15
C ILE A 77 -0.58 18.38 -2.85
N LEU A 78 -1.36 17.30 -2.88
CA LEU A 78 -1.63 16.47 -1.71
C LEU A 78 -0.37 15.77 -1.18
N HIS A 79 0.52 15.31 -2.06
CA HIS A 79 1.82 14.75 -1.68
C HIS A 79 2.81 15.82 -1.19
N GLY A 80 2.79 16.99 -1.81
CA GLY A 80 3.69 18.11 -1.56
C GLY A 80 3.43 18.88 -0.28
N LEU A 81 2.16 19.03 0.10
CA LEU A 81 1.73 19.89 1.21
C LEU A 81 2.42 19.54 2.52
N LYS A 82 2.66 18.25 2.78
CA LYS A 82 3.33 17.77 3.99
C LYS A 82 4.73 18.35 4.14
N TYR A 83 5.48 18.46 3.06
CA TYR A 83 6.82 19.03 3.11
C TYR A 83 6.76 20.53 3.38
N THR A 84 5.85 21.28 2.75
CA THR A 84 5.67 22.71 3.02
C THR A 84 5.30 22.98 4.49
N VAL A 85 4.34 22.23 5.03
CA VAL A 85 3.83 22.43 6.40
C VAL A 85 4.82 21.91 7.45
N PHE A 86 5.29 20.66 7.35
CA PHE A 86 6.15 20.08 8.39
C PHE A 86 7.54 20.70 8.41
N VAL A 87 8.17 20.95 7.25
CA VAL A 87 9.50 21.55 7.22
C VAL A 87 9.45 22.97 7.79
N SER A 88 8.42 23.77 7.46
CA SER A 88 8.28 25.11 8.02
C SER A 88 8.06 25.11 9.54
N ILE A 89 7.27 24.16 10.06
CA ILE A 89 7.09 23.97 11.50
C ILE A 89 8.39 23.56 12.17
N VAL A 90 9.09 22.52 11.67
CA VAL A 90 10.32 21.99 12.29
C VAL A 90 11.44 23.04 12.30
N VAL A 91 11.68 23.72 11.17
CA VAL A 91 12.63 24.85 11.10
C VAL A 91 12.28 25.90 12.14
N THR A 92 11.00 26.24 12.26
CA THR A 92 10.54 27.24 13.21
C THR A 92 10.72 26.81 14.66
N VAL A 93 10.43 25.55 15.00
CA VAL A 93 10.66 24.99 16.34
C VAL A 93 12.14 25.09 16.71
N LEU A 94 13.04 24.63 15.85
CA LEU A 94 14.48 24.63 16.12
C LEU A 94 15.03 26.04 16.32
N LYS A 95 14.73 26.97 15.40
CA LYS A 95 15.22 28.35 15.49
C LYS A 95 14.59 29.12 16.64
N MET A 96 13.31 28.88 16.97
CA MET A 96 12.64 29.53 18.10
C MET A 96 13.16 29.00 19.43
N ALA A 97 13.44 27.69 19.55
CA ALA A 97 14.01 27.12 20.76
C ALA A 97 15.41 27.70 21.04
N ALA A 98 16.31 27.63 20.06
CA ALA A 98 17.66 28.19 20.18
C ALA A 98 17.63 29.70 20.37
N GLY A 99 16.88 30.42 19.51
CA GLY A 99 16.81 31.88 19.52
C GLY A 99 16.18 32.46 20.78
N THR A 100 15.15 31.80 21.32
CA THR A 100 14.51 32.23 22.58
C THR A 100 15.44 32.03 23.76
N LEU A 101 16.10 30.86 23.87
CA LEU A 101 17.05 30.60 24.96
C LEU A 101 18.18 31.64 24.94
N ILE A 102 18.87 31.78 23.82
CA ILE A 102 19.99 32.73 23.68
C ILE A 102 19.51 34.17 23.91
N GLY A 103 18.37 34.54 23.32
CA GLY A 103 17.79 35.88 23.43
C GLY A 103 17.41 36.26 24.86
N LEU A 104 16.81 35.35 25.63
CA LEU A 104 16.48 35.58 27.04
C LEU A 104 17.73 35.87 27.87
N TYR A 105 18.79 35.08 27.72
CA TYR A 105 20.02 35.30 28.47
C TYR A 105 20.77 36.55 28.02
N ALA A 106 20.83 36.81 26.72
CA ALA A 106 21.47 38.00 26.16
C ALA A 106 20.74 39.29 26.56
N GLY A 107 19.40 39.26 26.69
CA GLY A 107 18.60 40.42 27.08
C GLY A 107 18.74 40.83 28.55
N MET A 108 19.32 39.96 29.39
CA MET A 108 19.64 40.27 30.78
C MET A 108 20.95 41.08 30.93
N MET A 109 21.75 41.19 29.87
CA MET A 109 23.02 41.90 29.92
C MET A 109 22.81 43.40 30.05
N LYS A 110 23.55 44.05 30.97
CA LYS A 110 23.51 45.52 31.15
C LYS A 110 23.95 46.29 29.90
N ARG A 111 24.92 45.73 29.16
CA ARG A 111 25.47 46.28 27.92
C ARG A 111 25.72 45.14 26.94
N VAL A 112 25.28 45.32 25.70
CA VAL A 112 25.55 44.36 24.62
C VAL A 112 26.88 44.75 23.96
N PRO A 113 27.76 43.77 23.64
CA PRO A 113 28.99 44.08 22.92
C PRO A 113 28.68 44.72 21.56
N GLY A 114 29.37 45.81 21.22
CA GLY A 114 29.10 46.56 19.98
C GLY A 114 29.21 45.73 18.70
N TRP A 115 30.09 44.72 18.69
CA TRP A 115 30.22 43.80 17.57
C TRP A 115 28.97 42.91 17.36
N VAL A 116 28.26 42.55 18.43
CA VAL A 116 27.00 41.78 18.34
C VAL A 116 25.91 42.66 17.72
N GLU A 117 25.82 43.92 18.13
CA GLU A 117 24.87 44.88 17.55
C GLU A 117 25.19 45.19 16.08
N ALA A 118 26.48 45.32 15.74
CA ALA A 118 26.92 45.49 14.36
C ALA A 118 26.57 44.27 13.50
N PHE A 119 26.81 43.05 14.01
CA PHE A 119 26.43 41.81 13.33
C PHE A 119 24.92 41.71 13.13
N GLU A 120 24.10 41.94 14.16
CA GLU A 120 22.63 41.90 14.04
C GLU A 120 22.11 42.89 12.99
N LYS A 121 22.68 44.11 12.94
CA LYS A 121 22.30 45.10 11.92
C LYS A 121 22.70 44.63 10.52
N ALA A 122 23.94 44.20 10.33
CA ALA A 122 24.43 43.67 9.05
C ALA A 122 23.57 42.49 8.56
N TRP A 123 23.23 41.56 9.45
CA TRP A 123 22.40 40.39 9.15
C TRP A 123 20.97 40.75 8.73
N SER A 124 20.44 41.88 9.21
CA SER A 124 19.10 42.35 8.84
C SER A 124 19.01 43.01 7.47
N TYR A 125 20.14 43.43 6.88
CA TYR A 125 20.16 44.09 5.56
C TYR A 125 20.17 43.11 4.41
N VAL A 126 20.77 41.93 4.58
CA VAL A 126 20.85 40.92 3.53
C VAL A 126 19.58 40.07 3.53
N PRO A 127 18.87 39.95 2.40
CA PRO A 127 17.75 39.01 2.30
C PRO A 127 18.19 37.58 2.62
N LEU A 128 17.53 36.96 3.60
CA LEU A 128 17.97 35.66 4.15
C LEU A 128 18.03 34.55 3.09
N PHE A 129 17.13 34.58 2.10
CA PHE A 129 17.12 33.59 1.02
C PHE A 129 18.39 33.62 0.16
N ILE A 130 19.07 34.76 0.04
CA ILE A 130 20.34 34.87 -0.70
C ILE A 130 21.45 34.13 0.04
N ILE A 131 21.52 34.30 1.37
CA ILE A 131 22.48 33.56 2.20
C ILE A 131 22.18 32.07 2.08
N LEU A 132 20.92 31.67 2.25
CA LEU A 132 20.51 30.27 2.10
C LEU A 132 20.83 29.69 0.72
N TYR A 133 20.67 30.47 -0.34
CA TYR A 133 21.02 30.06 -1.69
C TYR A 133 22.48 29.58 -1.78
N PHE A 134 23.44 30.37 -1.29
CA PHE A 134 24.86 30.01 -1.34
C PHE A 134 25.21 28.77 -0.51
N PHE A 135 24.54 28.56 0.63
CA PHE A 135 24.77 27.38 1.47
C PHE A 135 24.13 26.11 0.91
N LEU A 136 23.00 26.24 0.20
CA LEU A 136 22.26 25.10 -0.35
C LEU A 136 22.71 24.73 -1.77
N LEU A 137 23.27 25.68 -2.54
CA LEU A 137 23.69 25.50 -3.92
C LEU A 137 24.56 24.24 -4.15
N PRO A 138 25.59 23.93 -3.33
CA PRO A 138 26.49 22.80 -3.58
C PRO A 138 25.83 21.42 -3.47
N ILE A 139 24.66 21.33 -2.81
CA ILE A 139 23.99 20.06 -2.51
C ILE A 139 22.63 19.93 -3.22
N SER A 140 22.17 20.96 -3.93
CA SER A 140 20.79 21.03 -4.41
C SER A 140 20.57 20.35 -5.76
N PHE A 141 21.54 20.38 -6.70
CA PHE A 141 21.31 19.96 -8.09
C PHE A 141 21.81 18.54 -8.36
N ASN A 142 20.94 17.67 -8.90
CA ASN A 142 21.19 16.25 -9.19
C ASN A 142 21.96 15.51 -8.08
N PRO A 143 21.48 15.56 -6.83
CA PRO A 143 22.20 14.98 -5.71
C PRO A 143 22.17 13.46 -5.74
N VAL A 144 23.28 12.83 -5.35
CA VAL A 144 23.40 11.37 -5.19
C VAL A 144 22.76 10.90 -3.88
N VAL A 145 22.47 11.83 -2.96
CA VAL A 145 21.87 11.54 -1.66
C VAL A 145 20.34 11.50 -1.75
N THR A 146 19.73 10.62 -0.96
CA THR A 146 18.27 10.47 -0.84
C THR A 146 17.58 11.80 -0.47
N PRO A 147 16.35 12.07 -0.97
CA PRO A 147 15.60 13.29 -0.65
C PRO A 147 15.43 13.55 0.86
N MET A 148 15.29 12.51 1.68
CA MET A 148 15.13 12.69 3.14
C MET A 148 16.35 13.37 3.78
N LYS A 149 17.56 12.98 3.38
CA LYS A 149 18.80 13.59 3.90
C LYS A 149 18.89 15.06 3.50
N LEU A 150 18.46 15.40 2.29
CA LEU A 150 18.43 16.78 1.80
C LEU A 150 17.43 17.65 2.56
N ILE A 151 16.26 17.10 2.90
CA ILE A 151 15.29 17.78 3.78
C ILE A 151 15.93 18.08 5.14
N ILE A 152 16.68 17.14 5.73
CA ILE A 152 17.39 17.36 7.00
C ILE A 152 18.42 18.49 6.85
N TYR A 153 19.23 18.46 5.80
CA TYR A 153 20.21 19.53 5.54
C TYR A 153 19.53 20.88 5.38
N PHE A 154 18.44 20.95 4.60
CA PHE A 154 17.64 22.16 4.44
C PHE A 154 17.13 22.66 5.80
N ILE A 155 16.58 21.78 6.65
CA ILE A 155 16.07 22.12 7.99
C ILE A 155 17.18 22.72 8.86
N VAL A 156 18.32 22.02 8.97
CA VAL A 156 19.42 22.40 9.87
C VAL A 156 20.06 23.71 9.42
N ILE A 157 20.37 23.82 8.12
CA ILE A 157 20.98 25.03 7.53
C ILE A 157 20.03 26.23 7.70
N THR A 158 18.76 26.05 7.34
CA THR A 158 17.77 27.13 7.44
C THR A 158 17.54 27.56 8.89
N ALA A 159 17.43 26.62 9.84
CA ALA A 159 17.28 26.93 11.25
C ALA A 159 18.50 27.68 11.80
N ALA A 160 19.71 27.22 11.50
CA ALA A 160 20.94 27.85 11.97
C ALA A 160 21.08 29.29 11.44
N ILE A 161 20.89 29.49 10.13
CA ILE A 161 21.07 30.79 9.45
C ILE A 161 19.96 31.79 9.85
N SER A 162 18.75 31.31 10.16
CA SER A 162 17.62 32.17 10.57
C SER A 162 17.58 32.52 12.07
N THR A 163 18.30 31.77 12.92
CA THR A 163 18.29 31.95 14.39
C THR A 163 18.69 33.36 14.86
N PRO A 164 19.70 34.06 14.29
CA PRO A 164 20.10 35.39 14.75
C PRO A 164 18.99 36.44 14.78
N SER A 165 18.04 36.39 13.83
CA SER A 165 16.89 37.30 13.79
C SER A 165 15.98 37.13 15.02
N ILE A 166 15.77 35.87 15.44
CA ILE A 166 14.99 35.53 16.63
C ILE A 166 15.73 35.95 17.89
N VAL A 167 17.04 35.68 17.96
CA VAL A 167 17.88 36.13 19.09
C VAL A 167 17.75 37.63 19.29
N SER A 168 17.90 38.43 18.22
CA SER A 168 17.76 39.90 18.29
C SER A 168 16.37 40.30 18.79
N SER A 169 15.32 39.68 18.24
CA SER A 169 13.92 40.00 18.59
C SER A 169 13.58 39.66 20.04
N VAL A 170 13.96 38.47 20.52
CA VAL A 170 13.72 38.03 21.90
C VAL A 170 14.60 38.81 22.87
N ARG A 171 15.86 39.08 22.52
CA ARG A 171 16.78 39.89 23.32
C ARG A 171 16.23 41.29 23.57
N LYS A 172 15.78 41.99 22.52
CA LYS A 172 15.19 43.33 22.63
C LYS A 172 13.96 43.33 23.54
N LYS A 173 13.06 42.35 23.39
CA LYS A 173 11.87 42.22 24.24
C LYS A 173 12.22 41.87 25.69
N THR A 174 13.21 41.01 25.90
CA THR A 174 13.70 40.63 27.23
C THR A 174 14.35 41.83 27.93
N ALA A 175 15.20 42.57 27.23
CA ALA A 175 15.82 43.78 27.74
C ALA A 175 14.79 44.84 28.14
N GLU A 176 13.70 44.96 27.40
CA GLU A 176 12.61 45.87 27.74
C GLU A 176 11.86 45.45 29.02
N ILE A 177 11.50 44.17 29.15
CA ILE A 177 10.85 43.65 30.36
C ILE A 177 11.81 43.72 31.57
N ASN A 178 13.10 43.50 31.37
CA ASN A 178 14.11 43.55 32.43
C ASN A 178 14.26 44.95 33.06
N LYS A 179 13.78 46.02 32.39
CA LYS A 179 13.72 47.40 32.91
C LYS A 179 12.47 47.70 33.75
N SER A 180 11.53 46.76 33.87
CA SER A 180 10.27 46.99 34.57
C SER A 180 10.42 46.99 36.10
N VAL A 181 9.60 47.80 36.78
CA VAL A 181 9.65 48.00 38.24
C VAL A 181 9.48 46.70 39.03
N PHE A 182 8.65 45.77 38.55
CA PHE A 182 8.46 44.49 39.24
C PHE A 182 9.67 43.56 39.14
N ILE A 183 10.48 43.66 38.08
CA ILE A 183 11.76 42.94 37.97
C ILE A 183 12.79 43.55 38.90
N GLU A 184 12.82 44.88 39.02
CA GLU A 184 13.68 45.58 39.97
C GLU A 184 13.33 45.19 41.41
N ALA A 185 12.06 45.20 41.78
CA ALA A 185 11.59 44.74 43.09
C ALA A 185 11.92 43.25 43.36
N ALA A 186 11.76 42.37 42.36
CA ALA A 186 12.16 40.97 42.51
C ALA A 186 13.68 40.82 42.73
N ARG A 187 14.49 41.65 42.07
CA ARG A 187 15.95 41.65 42.23
C ARG A 187 16.37 42.16 43.61
N THR A 188 15.73 43.21 44.15
CA THR A 188 16.01 43.72 45.50
C THR A 188 15.63 42.71 46.59
N LEU A 189 14.61 41.89 46.34
CA LEU A 189 14.23 40.76 47.19
C LEU A 189 15.12 39.50 47.03
N GLY A 190 16.24 39.60 46.29
CA GLY A 190 17.23 38.53 46.17
C GLY A 190 16.98 37.50 45.06
N ALA A 191 16.12 37.79 44.07
CA ALA A 191 15.92 36.86 42.95
C ALA A 191 17.15 36.77 42.03
N GLY A 192 17.74 35.57 41.92
CA GLY A 192 18.84 35.28 41.00
C GLY A 192 18.44 35.28 39.52
N ARG A 193 19.43 35.34 38.62
CA ARG A 193 19.24 35.48 37.15
C ARG A 193 18.29 34.45 36.55
N ASN A 194 18.45 33.17 36.89
CA ASN A 194 17.61 32.10 36.33
C ASN A 194 16.17 32.18 36.84
N ARG A 195 15.97 32.60 38.10
CA ARG A 195 14.63 32.84 38.68
C ARG A 195 13.95 34.01 37.97
N LEU A 196 14.67 35.11 37.73
CA LEU A 196 14.15 36.24 36.95
C LEU A 196 13.72 35.83 35.54
N ILE A 197 14.53 35.06 34.82
CA ILE A 197 14.21 34.61 33.46
C ILE A 197 12.98 33.72 33.44
N TRP A 198 12.98 32.60 34.17
CA TRP A 198 11.96 31.56 34.02
C TRP A 198 10.67 31.85 34.78
N HIS A 199 10.74 32.58 35.88
CA HIS A 199 9.58 32.85 36.74
C HIS A 199 8.92 34.21 36.45
N HIS A 200 9.68 35.19 35.94
CA HIS A 200 9.16 36.54 35.73
C HIS A 200 9.13 36.96 34.24
N ILE A 201 10.22 36.77 33.48
CA ILE A 201 10.33 37.30 32.11
C ILE A 201 9.68 36.35 31.07
N PHE A 202 10.06 35.08 31.04
CA PHE A 202 9.54 34.11 30.07
C PHE A 202 8.01 33.97 30.14
N PRO A 203 7.36 33.90 31.32
CA PRO A 203 5.91 33.85 31.40
C PRO A 203 5.20 35.07 30.81
N GLN A 204 5.86 36.23 30.81
CA GLN A 204 5.36 37.46 30.18
C GLN A 204 5.57 37.46 28.66
N LEU A 205 6.62 36.80 28.17
CA LEU A 205 6.91 36.71 26.73
C LEU A 205 6.15 35.59 26.02
N LYS A 206 5.66 34.57 26.73
CA LYS A 206 5.06 33.35 26.13
C LYS A 206 4.01 33.63 25.04
N GLU A 207 3.19 34.66 25.22
CA GLU A 207 2.12 35.00 24.28
C GLU A 207 2.67 35.68 23.03
N SER A 208 3.63 36.60 23.21
CA SER A 208 4.36 37.17 22.08
C SER A 208 5.20 36.13 21.35
N LEU A 209 5.79 35.16 22.06
CA LEU A 209 6.55 34.05 21.46
C LEU A 209 5.62 33.12 20.67
N THR A 210 4.39 32.89 21.15
CA THR A 210 3.38 32.10 20.44
C THR A 210 2.97 32.76 19.13
N VAL A 211 2.70 34.07 19.14
CA VAL A 211 2.37 34.80 17.89
C VAL A 211 3.57 34.83 16.94
N MET A 212 4.77 35.06 17.47
CA MET A 212 6.01 35.05 16.69
C MET A 212 6.23 33.69 16.04
N PHE A 213 6.05 32.58 16.78
CA PHE A 213 6.16 31.23 16.24
C PHE A 213 5.30 31.04 14.98
N ILE A 214 4.05 31.50 14.98
CA ILE A 214 3.17 31.31 13.81
C ILE A 214 3.57 32.22 12.65
N LEU A 215 3.99 33.45 12.90
CA LEU A 215 4.51 34.33 11.87
C LEU A 215 5.82 33.80 11.25
N GLU A 216 6.65 33.14 12.06
CA GLU A 216 7.89 32.51 11.59
C GLU A 216 7.63 31.31 10.68
N ILE A 217 6.53 30.57 10.88
CA ILE A 217 6.10 29.53 9.92
C ILE A 217 5.81 30.17 8.56
N VAL A 218 5.04 31.26 8.54
CA VAL A 218 4.74 32.01 7.30
C VAL A 218 6.03 32.47 6.63
N TYR A 219 6.96 33.04 7.41
CA TYR A 219 8.25 33.51 6.90
C TYR A 219 9.09 32.39 6.27
N VAL A 220 9.13 31.20 6.89
CA VAL A 220 9.85 30.05 6.34
C VAL A 220 9.20 29.57 5.03
N ILE A 221 7.87 29.54 4.94
CA ILE A 221 7.16 29.20 3.68
C ILE A 221 7.49 30.23 2.59
N THR A 222 7.54 31.52 2.92
CA THR A 222 7.93 32.57 1.98
C THR A 222 9.37 32.39 1.48
N ILE A 223 10.31 32.03 2.36
CA ILE A 223 11.70 31.74 1.97
C ILE A 223 11.76 30.55 1.02
N MET A 224 11.00 29.47 1.27
CA MET A 224 10.93 28.34 0.34
C MET A 224 10.47 28.81 -1.05
N GLY A 225 9.47 29.70 -1.11
CA GLY A 225 9.02 30.32 -2.36
C GLY A 225 10.12 31.13 -3.05
N GLN A 226 10.88 31.93 -2.31
CA GLN A 226 12.01 32.72 -2.85
C GLN A 226 13.14 31.82 -3.37
N LEU A 227 13.47 30.74 -2.66
CA LEU A 227 14.47 29.75 -3.09
C LEU A 227 14.01 28.97 -4.33
N ALA A 228 12.72 28.66 -4.41
CA ALA A 228 12.15 27.99 -5.58
C ALA A 228 12.25 28.84 -6.85
N LEU A 229 12.24 30.18 -6.74
CA LEU A 229 12.51 31.09 -7.86
C LEU A 229 13.96 31.02 -8.37
N VAL A 230 14.88 30.45 -7.61
CA VAL A 230 16.27 30.21 -8.04
C VAL A 230 16.58 28.70 -8.16
N ASN A 231 15.54 27.88 -8.37
CA ASN A 231 15.62 26.43 -8.58
C ASN A 231 16.20 25.65 -7.39
N ILE A 232 16.13 26.17 -6.16
CA ILE A 232 16.50 25.44 -4.94
C ILE A 232 15.23 24.98 -4.23
N PHE A 233 15.10 23.66 -4.07
CA PHE A 233 13.92 23.00 -3.49
C PHE A 233 14.25 22.24 -2.20
N VAL A 234 13.25 22.01 -1.36
CA VAL A 234 13.41 21.53 0.03
C VAL A 234 13.94 20.08 0.11
N GLY A 235 13.79 19.29 -0.95
CA GLY A 235 14.37 17.96 -1.11
C GLY A 235 15.41 17.84 -2.21
N GLY A 236 15.88 18.95 -2.76
CA GLY A 236 16.77 19.00 -3.93
C GLY A 236 16.04 19.07 -5.27
N THR A 237 16.83 19.27 -6.31
CA THR A 237 16.41 19.63 -7.66
C THR A 237 16.92 18.59 -8.65
N LYS A 238 15.99 17.92 -9.34
CA LYS A 238 16.29 17.05 -10.46
C LYS A 238 16.34 17.89 -11.74
N VAL A 239 17.47 17.85 -12.43
CA VAL A 239 17.70 18.57 -13.69
C VAL A 239 17.67 17.58 -14.84
N THR A 240 16.75 17.79 -15.79
CA THR A 240 16.83 17.17 -17.11
C THR A 240 17.49 18.16 -18.05
N TYR A 241 18.33 17.70 -18.97
CA TYR A 241 19.05 18.57 -19.91
C TYR A 241 18.39 18.65 -21.29
N ASP A 242 17.55 17.67 -21.62
CA ASP A 242 16.84 17.61 -22.89
C ASP A 242 15.34 17.28 -22.67
N PRO A 243 14.47 18.30 -22.56
CA PRO A 243 14.77 19.74 -22.45
C PRO A 243 15.31 20.13 -21.05
N LEU A 244 15.92 21.31 -20.95
CA LEU A 244 16.43 21.86 -19.68
C LEU A 244 15.28 22.19 -18.71
N LEU A 245 15.02 21.31 -17.73
CA LEU A 245 13.95 21.49 -16.74
C LEU A 245 14.45 21.20 -15.33
N TYR A 246 13.85 21.87 -14.35
CA TYR A 246 14.18 21.76 -12.94
C TYR A 246 12.94 21.28 -12.19
N TYR A 247 12.98 20.07 -11.64
CA TYR A 247 11.88 19.47 -10.90
C TYR A 247 12.20 19.39 -9.42
N SER A 248 11.21 19.69 -8.57
CA SER A 248 11.31 19.39 -7.15
C SER A 248 11.16 17.89 -6.92
N MET A 249 12.09 17.29 -6.19
CA MET A 249 11.97 15.88 -5.78
C MET A 249 10.91 15.66 -4.70
N THR A 250 10.56 16.71 -3.94
CA THR A 250 9.58 16.65 -2.85
C THR A 250 8.19 17.12 -3.25
N ASN A 251 8.05 17.75 -4.41
CA ASN A 251 6.81 18.36 -4.89
C ASN A 251 6.18 19.33 -3.88
N GLU A 252 6.96 19.93 -2.96
CA GLU A 252 6.44 20.92 -2.01
C GLU A 252 5.83 22.10 -2.77
N LEU A 253 4.81 22.76 -2.19
CA LEU A 253 4.03 23.78 -2.89
C LEU A 253 4.91 24.87 -3.54
N ALA A 254 5.93 25.34 -2.82
CA ALA A 254 6.88 26.30 -3.36
C ALA A 254 7.66 25.77 -4.56
N GLY A 255 8.08 24.50 -4.52
CA GLY A 255 8.74 23.80 -5.62
C GLY A 255 7.84 23.65 -6.84
N LEU A 256 6.57 23.26 -6.64
CA LEU A 256 5.56 23.18 -7.72
C LEU A 256 5.35 24.53 -8.41
N VAL A 257 5.30 25.62 -7.64
CA VAL A 257 5.21 26.99 -8.18
C VAL A 257 6.50 27.36 -8.93
N GLY A 258 7.66 27.08 -8.34
CA GLY A 258 8.98 27.40 -8.93
C GLY A 258 9.21 26.71 -10.28
N GLN A 259 8.91 25.42 -10.37
CA GLN A 259 9.05 24.64 -11.62
C GLN A 259 8.02 25.02 -12.69
N ALA A 260 6.84 25.50 -12.29
CA ALA A 260 5.75 25.88 -13.20
C ALA A 260 5.84 27.33 -13.70
N ARG A 261 6.84 28.12 -13.28
CA ARG A 261 6.90 29.56 -13.63
C ARG A 261 6.91 29.84 -15.14
N GLY A 262 7.47 28.93 -15.94
CA GLY A 262 7.51 29.07 -17.40
C GLY A 262 6.15 28.83 -18.06
N ASN A 263 5.21 28.21 -17.36
CA ASN A 263 3.86 27.90 -17.84
C ASN A 263 2.91 29.13 -17.81
N ILE A 264 3.43 30.31 -17.45
CA ILE A 264 2.66 31.57 -17.51
C ILE A 264 2.18 31.89 -18.94
N TYR A 265 2.88 31.37 -19.95
CA TYR A 265 2.50 31.42 -21.36
C TYR A 265 1.96 30.05 -21.79
N GLY A 266 0.66 29.98 -22.12
CA GLY A 266 -0.02 28.74 -22.55
C GLY A 266 -0.76 28.03 -21.42
N THR A 267 -0.06 27.23 -20.62
CA THR A 267 -0.68 26.27 -19.66
C THR A 267 -0.74 26.85 -18.24
N TYR A 268 -1.46 27.97 -18.10
CA TYR A 268 -1.43 28.80 -16.89
C TYR A 268 -1.89 28.07 -15.62
N HIS A 269 -2.80 27.10 -15.72
CA HIS A 269 -3.31 26.34 -14.57
C HIS A 269 -2.22 25.55 -13.83
N VAL A 270 -1.19 25.09 -14.55
CA VAL A 270 -0.03 24.39 -13.97
C VAL A 270 0.70 25.27 -12.95
N LEU A 271 0.65 26.60 -13.12
CA LEU A 271 1.20 27.58 -12.18
C LEU A 271 0.15 28.08 -11.18
N THR A 272 -1.04 28.49 -11.67
CA THR A 272 -2.02 29.20 -10.84
C THR A 272 -2.65 28.30 -9.77
N VAL A 273 -2.85 27.01 -10.05
CA VAL A 273 -3.41 26.05 -9.09
C VAL A 273 -2.49 25.89 -7.86
N PRO A 274 -1.22 25.46 -7.98
CA PRO A 274 -0.33 25.33 -6.82
C PRO A 274 -0.04 26.69 -6.17
N LEU A 275 0.03 27.79 -6.93
CA LEU A 275 0.21 29.13 -6.39
C LEU A 275 -0.97 29.55 -5.49
N THR A 276 -2.20 29.27 -5.91
CA THR A 276 -3.40 29.55 -5.11
C THR A 276 -3.37 28.77 -3.80
N VAL A 277 -2.99 27.50 -3.82
CA VAL A 277 -2.87 26.69 -2.60
C VAL A 277 -1.76 27.19 -1.68
N LEU A 278 -0.63 27.65 -2.23
CA LEU A 278 0.45 28.28 -1.45
C LEU A 278 -0.02 29.59 -0.78
N LEU A 279 -0.78 30.42 -1.50
CA LEU A 279 -1.37 31.66 -0.97
C LEU A 279 -2.39 31.36 0.13
N VAL A 280 -3.28 30.38 -0.07
CA VAL A 280 -4.24 29.93 0.95
C VAL A 280 -3.50 29.42 2.19
N THR A 281 -2.40 28.68 2.01
CA THR A 281 -1.58 28.16 3.11
C THR A 281 -0.98 29.28 3.94
N THR A 282 -0.32 30.25 3.30
CA THR A 282 0.28 31.41 3.98
C THR A 282 -0.76 32.32 4.65
N LEU A 283 -1.91 32.53 4.00
CA LEU A 283 -3.04 33.28 4.54
C LEU A 283 -3.60 32.61 5.79
N SER A 284 -3.73 31.28 5.80
CA SER A 284 -4.28 30.51 6.92
C SER A 284 -3.47 30.71 8.20
N PHE A 285 -2.15 30.55 8.12
CA PHE A 285 -1.26 30.80 9.26
C PHE A 285 -1.23 32.28 9.66
N SER A 286 -1.28 33.20 8.70
CA SER A 286 -1.33 34.65 8.97
C SER A 286 -2.62 35.06 9.71
N LEU A 287 -3.77 34.51 9.32
CA LEU A 287 -5.05 34.71 10.01
C LEU A 287 -5.01 34.15 11.43
N LEU A 288 -4.43 32.96 11.62
CA LEU A 288 -4.23 32.37 12.95
C LEU A 288 -3.35 33.25 13.84
N ALA A 289 -2.22 33.75 13.31
CA ALA A 289 -1.32 34.66 14.03
C ALA A 289 -2.04 35.95 14.45
N ASN A 290 -2.75 36.59 13.51
CA ASN A 290 -3.54 37.80 13.77
C ASN A 290 -4.67 37.55 14.77
N GLY A 291 -5.37 36.43 14.65
CA GLY A 291 -6.41 36.01 15.57
C GLY A 291 -5.88 35.81 17.00
N LEU A 292 -4.74 35.13 17.15
CA LEU A 292 -4.09 34.94 18.46
C LEU A 292 -3.58 36.25 19.04
N LYS A 293 -2.99 37.12 18.21
CA LYS A 293 -2.58 38.47 18.62
C LYS A 293 -3.76 39.27 19.18
N ASN A 294 -4.90 39.29 18.47
CA ASN A 294 -6.12 39.97 18.92
C ASN A 294 -6.64 39.40 20.24
N ARG A 295 -6.60 38.06 20.40
CA ARG A 295 -7.03 37.38 21.64
C ARG A 295 -6.10 37.66 22.82
N PHE A 296 -4.79 37.72 22.61
CA PHE A 296 -3.87 38.05 23.69
C PHE A 296 -3.97 39.51 24.09
N GLN A 297 -4.09 40.44 23.13
CA GLN A 297 -4.22 41.87 23.41
C GLN A 297 -5.47 42.21 24.24
N SER A 298 -6.59 41.53 24.02
CA SER A 298 -7.81 41.76 24.82
C SER A 298 -7.65 41.39 26.31
N ASN A 299 -6.63 40.59 26.68
CA ASN A 299 -6.35 40.26 28.08
C ASN A 299 -5.60 41.37 28.85
N TYR A 300 -4.89 42.28 28.17
CA TYR A 300 -4.00 43.29 28.78
C TYR A 300 -4.51 44.74 28.74
N GLN A 301 -5.63 45.03 28.07
CA GLN A 301 -6.20 46.39 28.03
C GLN A 301 -6.85 46.80 29.35
N ARG A 302 -6.04 46.90 30.41
CA ARG A 302 -6.43 47.15 31.82
C ARG A 302 -6.07 48.55 32.35
N MET A 303 -5.82 49.56 31.51
CA MET A 303 -5.67 50.95 31.99
C MET A 303 -6.87 51.81 31.60
N PRO A 304 -7.29 52.77 32.46
CA PRO A 304 -8.32 53.73 32.11
C PRO A 304 -7.82 54.58 30.94
N TRP A 305 -8.56 54.49 29.84
CA TRP A 305 -8.60 55.41 28.70
C TRP A 305 -7.51 56.49 28.61
N ILE A 306 -6.44 56.19 27.88
CA ILE A 306 -5.83 57.18 26.98
C ILE A 306 -6.33 56.81 25.58
N LYS A 307 -7.02 57.73 24.90
CA LYS A 307 -7.42 57.56 23.49
C LYS A 307 -6.16 57.46 22.63
N THR A 308 -5.65 56.26 22.36
CA THR A 308 -4.54 56.04 21.43
C THR A 308 -4.98 56.04 19.97
N GLY A 309 -6.15 56.60 19.64
CA GLY A 309 -6.69 56.66 18.27
C GLY A 309 -7.14 55.31 17.67
N PHE A 310 -6.99 54.20 18.40
CA PHE A 310 -7.38 52.86 17.96
C PHE A 310 -8.40 52.23 18.92
N GLU A 311 -9.61 51.96 18.43
CA GLU A 311 -10.65 51.24 19.17
C GLU A 311 -10.45 49.71 19.02
N PRO A 312 -10.33 48.94 20.11
CA PRO A 312 -10.21 47.48 20.04
C PRO A 312 -11.52 46.80 19.63
N VAL A 313 -11.40 45.71 18.88
CA VAL A 313 -12.54 44.97 18.29
C VAL A 313 -13.24 44.02 19.30
N LEU A 314 -12.55 43.58 20.38
CA LEU A 314 -13.07 42.63 21.37
C LEU A 314 -13.26 43.26 22.74
N GLN A 315 -14.31 42.88 23.47
CA GLN A 315 -14.50 43.31 24.85
C GLN A 315 -13.51 42.61 25.81
N PRO A 316 -12.85 43.35 26.72
CA PRO A 316 -11.92 42.78 27.69
C PRO A 316 -12.67 41.90 28.71
N LYS A 317 -12.13 40.72 29.03
CA LYS A 317 -12.68 39.79 30.03
C LYS A 317 -11.75 39.69 31.24
N ARG A 318 -12.28 39.84 32.46
CA ARG A 318 -11.48 39.73 33.70
C ARG A 318 -10.92 38.32 33.83
N LYS A 319 -9.60 38.20 34.02
CA LYS A 319 -8.97 36.93 34.39
C LYS A 319 -9.07 36.80 35.91
N GLU A 320 -9.97 35.96 36.38
CA GLU A 320 -10.12 35.65 37.81
C GLU A 320 -8.97 34.75 38.25
N TYR A 321 -8.17 35.23 39.20
CA TYR A 321 -7.11 34.44 39.84
C TYR A 321 -7.71 33.81 41.10
N GLY A 322 -7.68 32.48 41.20
CA GLY A 322 -8.16 31.74 42.38
C GLY A 322 -9.32 30.77 42.14
N GLU A 323 -10.01 30.83 40.99
CA GLU A 323 -11.01 29.80 40.66
C GLU A 323 -10.31 28.46 40.35
N ALA A 324 -10.69 27.42 41.09
CA ALA A 324 -10.38 26.05 40.73
C ALA A 324 -10.99 25.78 39.35
N LYS A 325 -10.15 25.76 38.30
CA LYS A 325 -10.59 25.42 36.95
C LYS A 325 -11.18 24.02 36.99
N LYS A 326 -12.52 23.89 37.06
CA LYS A 326 -13.21 22.66 36.66
C LYS A 326 -12.92 22.49 35.17
N ASN A 327 -11.86 21.74 34.88
CA ASN A 327 -11.36 21.52 33.52
C ASN A 327 -12.31 20.63 32.69
N TRP A 328 -13.37 20.12 33.31
CA TRP A 328 -14.35 19.24 32.68
C TRP A 328 -15.79 19.58 33.13
N PRO A 329 -16.77 19.57 32.20
CA PRO A 329 -16.61 19.46 30.75
C PRO A 329 -16.07 20.75 30.12
N PRO A 330 -15.35 20.67 28.98
CA PRO A 330 -14.90 21.87 28.27
C PRO A 330 -16.10 22.71 27.80
N ARG A 331 -16.01 24.04 27.91
CA ARG A 331 -17.04 24.99 27.46
C ARG A 331 -16.42 26.06 26.54
N GLY A 332 -17.23 26.63 25.64
CA GLY A 332 -16.81 27.68 24.71
C GLY A 332 -15.69 27.25 23.76
N GLU A 333 -14.64 28.07 23.64
CA GLU A 333 -13.49 27.81 22.74
C GLU A 333 -12.81 26.45 22.97
N ARG A 334 -12.77 25.96 24.22
CA ARG A 334 -12.18 24.65 24.54
C ARG A 334 -13.01 23.49 24.00
N LEU A 335 -14.34 23.62 24.02
CA LEU A 335 -15.24 22.62 23.45
C LEU A 335 -15.12 22.59 21.93
N ALA A 336 -15.07 23.75 21.28
CA ALA A 336 -14.87 23.85 19.84
C ALA A 336 -13.55 23.22 19.39
N LEU A 337 -12.46 23.48 20.12
CA LEU A 337 -11.16 22.85 19.86
C LEU A 337 -11.21 21.32 20.07
N PHE A 338 -11.87 20.86 21.14
CA PHE A 338 -12.04 19.43 21.40
C PHE A 338 -12.83 18.73 20.27
N LEU A 339 -13.96 19.31 19.84
CA LEU A 339 -14.77 18.78 18.74
C LEU A 339 -13.99 18.75 17.43
N LEU A 340 -13.18 19.77 17.16
CA LEU A 340 -12.31 19.81 15.98
C LEU A 340 -11.27 18.69 16.01
N ILE A 341 -10.56 18.51 17.13
CA ILE A 341 -9.59 17.42 17.27
C ILE A 341 -10.27 16.05 17.12
N LEU A 342 -11.45 15.86 17.73
CA LEU A 342 -12.22 14.64 17.60
C LEU A 342 -12.61 14.38 16.13
N PHE A 343 -13.11 15.41 15.43
CA PHE A 343 -13.46 15.30 14.00
C PHE A 343 -12.25 14.90 13.15
N LEU A 344 -11.07 15.51 13.38
CA LEU A 344 -9.85 15.17 12.66
C LEU A 344 -9.37 13.74 12.97
N LEU A 345 -9.48 13.28 14.21
CA LEU A 345 -9.12 11.91 14.60
C LEU A 345 -10.05 10.89 13.95
N VAL A 346 -11.36 11.12 13.98
CA VAL A 346 -12.35 10.25 13.34
C VAL A 346 -12.12 10.22 11.84
N SER A 347 -11.95 11.38 11.21
CA SER A 347 -11.71 11.48 9.76
C SER A 347 -10.39 10.82 9.36
N GLY A 348 -9.33 11.02 10.15
CA GLY A 348 -8.01 10.44 9.88
C GLY A 348 -8.01 8.92 10.03
N THR A 349 -8.72 8.42 11.06
CA THR A 349 -8.92 6.98 11.26
C THR A 349 -9.71 6.38 10.11
N PHE A 350 -10.78 7.05 9.66
CA PHE A 350 -11.55 6.62 8.50
C PHE A 350 -10.68 6.53 7.24
N VAL A 351 -9.96 7.60 6.90
CA VAL A 351 -9.06 7.64 5.73
C VAL A 351 -8.00 6.53 5.79
N TYR A 352 -7.38 6.34 6.95
CA TYR A 352 -6.40 5.27 7.13
C TYR A 352 -7.01 3.88 6.98
N ALA A 353 -8.21 3.65 7.53
CA ALA A 353 -8.92 2.38 7.44
C ALA A 353 -9.38 2.06 6.01
N THR A 354 -9.71 3.09 5.20
CA THR A 354 -10.20 2.92 3.83
C THR A 354 -9.12 3.00 2.76
N ARG A 355 -7.86 3.32 3.10
CA ARG A 355 -6.77 3.53 2.11
C ARG A 355 -6.58 2.39 1.10
N ASN A 356 -6.94 1.16 1.50
CA ASN A 356 -6.69 -0.06 0.76
C ASN A 356 -7.96 -0.68 0.15
N SER A 357 -9.14 -0.05 0.30
CA SER A 357 -10.42 -0.66 -0.11
C SER A 357 -10.63 -0.75 -1.62
N ASP A 358 -9.97 0.12 -2.39
CA ASP A 358 -10.13 0.22 -3.85
C ASP A 358 -8.91 -0.26 -4.64
N ILE A 359 -7.98 -0.97 -3.98
CA ILE A 359 -6.80 -1.54 -4.63
C ILE A 359 -7.14 -2.94 -5.17
N GLY A 360 -6.62 -3.28 -6.36
CA GLY A 360 -6.79 -4.59 -6.99
C GLY A 360 -8.05 -4.69 -7.85
N VAL A 361 -8.25 -5.86 -8.46
CA VAL A 361 -9.44 -6.17 -9.27
C VAL A 361 -10.62 -6.45 -8.34
N LYS A 362 -11.79 -5.86 -8.66
CA LYS A 362 -13.00 -6.01 -7.85
C LYS A 362 -13.78 -7.26 -8.27
N ASN A 363 -13.78 -8.27 -7.41
CA ASN A 363 -14.70 -9.40 -7.51
C ASN A 363 -16.05 -9.05 -6.86
N TYR A 364 -17.14 -9.20 -7.61
CA TYR A 364 -18.49 -8.92 -7.14
C TYR A 364 -19.30 -10.17 -6.78
N SER A 365 -18.62 -11.30 -6.58
CA SER A 365 -19.19 -12.55 -6.10
C SER A 365 -18.46 -13.04 -4.85
N ARG A 366 -19.18 -13.74 -3.98
CA ARG A 366 -18.60 -14.46 -2.85
C ARG A 366 -19.37 -15.75 -2.62
N ALA A 367 -18.66 -16.81 -2.28
CA ALA A 367 -19.21 -18.08 -1.83
C ALA A 367 -18.58 -18.45 -0.49
N ASP A 368 -19.36 -19.04 0.41
CA ASP A 368 -18.86 -19.72 1.60
C ASP A 368 -19.39 -21.17 1.55
N TYR A 369 -18.57 -22.16 1.89
CA TYR A 369 -18.81 -23.58 1.62
C TYR A 369 -18.93 -24.39 2.91
N ASP A 370 -19.98 -25.20 3.01
CA ASP A 370 -20.18 -26.23 4.04
C ASP A 370 -20.42 -27.57 3.35
N ILE A 371 -19.41 -28.44 3.34
CA ILE A 371 -19.40 -29.66 2.52
C ILE A 371 -19.21 -30.89 3.41
N HIS A 372 -20.07 -31.88 3.25
CA HIS A 372 -19.90 -33.21 3.81
C HIS A 372 -19.39 -34.17 2.72
N LEU A 373 -18.21 -34.73 2.94
CA LEU A 373 -17.54 -35.68 2.05
C LEU A 373 -17.51 -37.05 2.71
N LYS A 374 -17.96 -38.08 2.00
CA LYS A 374 -17.88 -39.46 2.45
C LYS A 374 -17.27 -40.34 1.38
N MET A 375 -16.32 -41.19 1.75
CA MET A 375 -15.75 -42.22 0.88
C MET A 375 -16.17 -43.61 1.37
N ASP A 376 -16.61 -44.49 0.47
CA ASP A 376 -16.89 -45.89 0.78
C ASP A 376 -15.65 -46.79 0.59
N GLU A 377 -15.77 -48.08 0.94
CA GLU A 377 -14.68 -49.07 0.82
C GLU A 377 -14.25 -49.32 -0.64
N ALA A 378 -15.09 -48.99 -1.62
CA ALA A 378 -14.77 -49.09 -3.05
C ALA A 378 -14.05 -47.84 -3.57
N GLY A 379 -13.94 -46.78 -2.77
CA GLY A 379 -13.35 -45.50 -3.17
C GLY A 379 -14.30 -44.59 -3.93
N LYS A 380 -15.61 -44.82 -3.83
CA LYS A 380 -16.65 -43.93 -4.36
C LYS A 380 -16.99 -42.88 -3.32
N PHE A 381 -17.13 -41.64 -3.79
CA PHE A 381 -17.43 -40.49 -2.97
C PHE A 381 -18.91 -40.13 -3.02
N THR A 382 -19.48 -39.79 -1.87
CA THR A 382 -20.76 -39.09 -1.73
C THR A 382 -20.49 -37.70 -1.18
N VAL A 383 -21.00 -36.68 -1.85
CA VAL A 383 -20.77 -35.27 -1.52
C VAL A 383 -22.09 -34.54 -1.34
N ASP A 384 -22.27 -33.93 -0.17
CA ASP A 384 -23.34 -32.97 0.10
C ASP A 384 -22.73 -31.59 0.35
N ALA A 385 -22.81 -30.70 -0.63
CA ALA A 385 -22.25 -29.35 -0.57
C ALA A 385 -23.35 -28.29 -0.41
N ASN A 386 -23.26 -27.48 0.64
CA ASN A 386 -24.08 -26.30 0.87
C ASN A 386 -23.26 -25.04 0.63
N ILE A 387 -23.66 -24.23 -0.34
CA ILE A 387 -22.91 -23.05 -0.77
C ILE A 387 -23.78 -21.81 -0.55
N ASP A 388 -23.31 -20.91 0.32
CA ASP A 388 -23.92 -19.60 0.52
C ASP A 388 -23.32 -18.61 -0.48
N VAL A 389 -24.05 -18.34 -1.57
CA VAL A 389 -23.61 -17.39 -2.59
C VAL A 389 -24.14 -15.99 -2.30
N LYS A 390 -23.29 -14.98 -2.47
CA LYS A 390 -23.61 -13.57 -2.23
C LYS A 390 -23.26 -12.72 -3.44
N ASN A 391 -24.25 -11.94 -3.90
CA ASN A 391 -24.07 -10.97 -4.97
C ASN A 391 -23.59 -9.64 -4.38
N LEU A 392 -22.40 -9.18 -4.76
CA LEU A 392 -21.88 -7.86 -4.38
C LEU A 392 -22.00 -6.83 -5.51
N SER A 393 -22.45 -7.27 -6.69
CA SER A 393 -22.60 -6.46 -7.89
C SER A 393 -23.90 -5.65 -7.86
N ASN A 394 -23.95 -4.58 -8.65
CA ASN A 394 -25.20 -3.85 -8.87
C ASN A 394 -26.15 -4.58 -9.85
N LYS A 395 -25.69 -5.62 -10.57
CA LYS A 395 -26.51 -6.39 -11.51
C LYS A 395 -27.25 -7.50 -10.77
N GLU A 396 -28.50 -7.72 -11.11
CA GLU A 396 -29.28 -8.84 -10.56
C GLU A 396 -28.87 -10.15 -11.22
N TRP A 397 -28.69 -11.22 -10.45
CA TRP A 397 -28.40 -12.55 -10.98
C TRP A 397 -29.68 -13.36 -11.16
N LYS A 398 -29.84 -13.97 -12.34
CA LYS A 398 -30.89 -14.97 -12.63
C LYS A 398 -30.36 -16.41 -12.59
N GLU A 399 -29.05 -16.56 -12.69
CA GLU A 399 -28.35 -17.84 -12.63
C GLU A 399 -27.03 -17.64 -11.87
N ALA A 400 -26.54 -18.71 -11.27
CA ALA A 400 -25.19 -18.81 -10.72
C ALA A 400 -24.37 -19.79 -11.56
N VAL A 401 -23.12 -19.44 -11.87
CA VAL A 401 -22.23 -20.23 -12.73
C VAL A 401 -21.08 -20.77 -11.89
N PHE A 402 -20.87 -22.08 -11.97
CA PHE A 402 -19.85 -22.81 -11.24
C PHE A 402 -18.89 -23.50 -12.22
N TYR A 403 -17.62 -23.56 -11.84
CA TYR A 403 -16.70 -24.59 -12.31
C TYR A 403 -17.08 -25.91 -11.63
N PHE A 404 -17.17 -26.97 -12.41
CA PHE A 404 -17.38 -28.33 -11.93
C PHE A 404 -16.47 -29.30 -12.70
N ILE A 405 -15.19 -29.20 -12.37
CA ILE A 405 -14.08 -29.90 -13.04
C ILE A 405 -14.21 -31.44 -13.08
N PRO A 406 -14.83 -32.13 -12.10
CA PRO A 406 -15.00 -33.58 -12.19
C PRO A 406 -15.69 -34.07 -13.47
N ASN A 407 -16.56 -33.25 -14.08
CA ASN A 407 -17.26 -33.63 -15.31
C ASN A 407 -16.40 -33.51 -16.58
N SER A 408 -15.27 -32.78 -16.54
CA SER A 408 -14.31 -32.71 -17.66
C SER A 408 -13.54 -34.01 -17.90
N PHE A 409 -13.57 -34.93 -16.94
CA PHE A 409 -12.93 -36.25 -17.06
C PHE A 409 -13.95 -37.35 -17.38
N SER A 410 -15.16 -37.01 -17.81
CA SER A 410 -16.16 -38.00 -18.22
C SER A 410 -15.72 -38.82 -19.44
N GLU A 411 -16.43 -39.91 -19.73
CA GLU A 411 -16.11 -40.79 -20.86
C GLU A 411 -16.03 -40.00 -22.18
N GLY A 412 -14.93 -40.16 -22.93
CA GLY A 412 -14.68 -39.41 -24.17
C GLY A 412 -13.98 -38.05 -23.99
N HIS A 413 -13.43 -37.74 -22.81
CA HIS A 413 -12.68 -36.52 -22.54
C HIS A 413 -11.47 -36.30 -23.47
N PRO A 414 -11.01 -35.05 -23.68
CA PRO A 414 -9.93 -34.75 -24.63
C PRO A 414 -8.49 -35.01 -24.11
N TYR A 415 -8.30 -35.22 -22.80
CA TYR A 415 -6.96 -35.27 -22.20
C TYR A 415 -6.29 -36.64 -22.35
N LYS A 416 -5.35 -36.76 -23.30
CA LYS A 416 -4.62 -38.01 -23.60
C LYS A 416 -3.75 -38.53 -22.45
N THR A 417 -3.38 -37.68 -21.49
CA THR A 417 -2.53 -38.04 -20.35
C THR A 417 -3.30 -38.71 -19.20
N VAL A 418 -4.63 -38.71 -19.25
CA VAL A 418 -5.50 -39.32 -18.25
C VAL A 418 -5.95 -40.69 -18.75
N LYS A 419 -5.80 -41.74 -17.94
CA LYS A 419 -6.10 -43.13 -18.34
C LYS A 419 -7.55 -43.55 -18.04
N GLY A 420 -8.07 -43.17 -16.87
CA GLY A 420 -9.45 -43.47 -16.46
C GLY A 420 -10.43 -42.36 -16.77
N HIS A 421 -11.69 -42.54 -16.39
CA HIS A 421 -12.71 -41.50 -16.45
C HIS A 421 -13.32 -41.24 -15.06
N SER A 422 -13.90 -40.06 -14.90
CA SER A 422 -14.71 -39.69 -13.76
C SER A 422 -16.16 -40.08 -14.01
N ALA A 423 -16.80 -40.65 -12.99
CA ALA A 423 -18.25 -40.91 -13.00
C ALA A 423 -18.91 -40.00 -11.97
N VAL A 424 -19.75 -39.08 -12.43
CA VAL A 424 -20.49 -38.16 -11.55
C VAL A 424 -21.99 -38.27 -11.77
N GLU A 425 -22.74 -38.40 -10.68
CA GLU A 425 -24.20 -38.48 -10.72
C GLU A 425 -24.81 -37.49 -9.72
N PHE A 426 -25.45 -36.43 -10.23
CA PHE A 426 -26.20 -35.47 -9.41
C PHE A 426 -27.54 -36.06 -8.97
N GLN A 427 -27.70 -36.23 -7.66
CA GLN A 427 -28.94 -36.72 -7.06
C GLN A 427 -29.94 -35.59 -6.89
N THR A 428 -29.50 -34.46 -6.31
CA THR A 428 -30.32 -33.25 -6.21
C THR A 428 -29.50 -31.96 -6.25
N ILE A 429 -30.04 -30.94 -6.93
CA ILE A 429 -29.58 -29.55 -6.82
C ILE A 429 -30.78 -28.71 -6.37
N LYS A 430 -30.60 -27.95 -5.28
CA LYS A 430 -31.66 -27.15 -4.66
C LYS A 430 -31.19 -25.72 -4.44
N VAL A 431 -32.09 -24.75 -4.62
CA VAL A 431 -31.90 -23.35 -4.22
C VAL A 431 -32.94 -23.04 -3.16
N GLU A 432 -32.50 -22.59 -1.98
CA GLU A 432 -33.39 -22.35 -0.83
C GLU A 432 -34.28 -23.58 -0.50
N GLY A 433 -33.69 -24.78 -0.59
CA GLY A 433 -34.36 -26.06 -0.33
C GLY A 433 -35.31 -26.56 -1.43
N LYS A 434 -35.53 -25.80 -2.51
CA LYS A 434 -36.39 -26.21 -3.64
C LYS A 434 -35.56 -26.68 -4.82
N LYS A 435 -35.95 -27.80 -5.47
CA LYS A 435 -35.30 -28.28 -6.70
C LYS A 435 -35.35 -27.20 -7.77
N THR A 436 -34.27 -27.06 -8.54
CA THR A 436 -34.16 -26.08 -9.63
C THR A 436 -33.64 -26.74 -10.91
N SER A 437 -33.87 -26.09 -12.04
CA SER A 437 -33.27 -26.47 -13.31
C SER A 437 -31.78 -26.09 -13.34
N HIS A 438 -30.97 -26.94 -13.95
CA HIS A 438 -29.54 -26.72 -14.13
C HIS A 438 -29.09 -27.28 -15.48
N THR A 439 -27.92 -26.83 -15.94
CA THR A 439 -27.22 -27.39 -17.09
C THR A 439 -25.79 -27.69 -16.67
N LEU A 440 -25.28 -28.85 -17.07
CA LEU A 440 -23.88 -29.23 -16.89
C LEU A 440 -23.32 -29.59 -18.26
N GLU A 441 -22.45 -28.74 -18.78
CA GLU A 441 -21.78 -28.93 -20.08
C GLU A 441 -20.27 -28.81 -19.83
N ASN A 442 -19.51 -29.89 -20.09
CA ASN A 442 -18.10 -30.00 -19.73
C ASN A 442 -17.89 -29.64 -18.24
N ASP A 443 -17.04 -28.66 -17.91
CA ASP A 443 -16.83 -28.16 -16.55
C ASP A 443 -17.77 -27.02 -16.13
N THR A 444 -18.76 -26.66 -16.95
CA THR A 444 -19.62 -25.49 -16.70
C THR A 444 -20.97 -25.91 -16.15
N LEU A 445 -21.19 -25.66 -14.86
CA LEU A 445 -22.45 -25.93 -14.18
C LEU A 445 -23.22 -24.61 -13.97
N LYS A 446 -24.36 -24.46 -14.65
CA LYS A 446 -25.26 -23.30 -14.48
C LYS A 446 -26.47 -23.70 -13.66
N VAL A 447 -26.75 -22.94 -12.60
CA VAL A 447 -27.87 -23.18 -11.69
C VAL A 447 -28.85 -22.01 -11.79
N ASN A 448 -30.10 -22.30 -12.17
CA ASN A 448 -31.15 -21.28 -12.25
C ASN A 448 -31.57 -20.82 -10.84
N LEU A 449 -31.71 -19.51 -10.64
CA LEU A 449 -32.10 -18.89 -9.37
C LEU A 449 -33.59 -18.49 -9.44
N PRO A 450 -34.51 -19.21 -8.74
CA PRO A 450 -35.94 -18.96 -8.83
C PRO A 450 -36.34 -17.52 -8.43
N LYS A 451 -35.59 -16.94 -7.50
CA LYS A 451 -35.67 -15.53 -7.13
C LYS A 451 -34.35 -14.87 -7.51
N LYS A 452 -34.44 -13.75 -8.24
CA LYS A 452 -33.26 -12.96 -8.57
C LYS A 452 -32.56 -12.47 -7.31
N ILE A 453 -31.23 -12.59 -7.29
CA ILE A 453 -30.39 -12.12 -6.19
C ILE A 453 -29.91 -10.70 -6.51
N LYS A 454 -30.29 -9.71 -5.71
CA LYS A 454 -29.86 -8.31 -5.86
C LYS A 454 -28.56 -8.05 -5.09
N LYS A 455 -28.04 -6.83 -5.21
CA LYS A 455 -26.85 -6.39 -4.47
C LYS A 455 -27.02 -6.63 -2.96
N ARG A 456 -26.06 -7.35 -2.37
CA ARG A 456 -25.98 -7.79 -0.98
C ARG A 456 -26.96 -8.90 -0.57
N ASP A 457 -27.83 -9.36 -1.45
CA ASP A 457 -28.66 -10.54 -1.20
C ASP A 457 -27.77 -11.80 -1.18
N LYS A 458 -28.27 -12.84 -0.52
CA LYS A 458 -27.67 -14.17 -0.48
C LYS A 458 -28.64 -15.20 -1.04
N ALA A 459 -28.12 -16.31 -1.55
CA ALA A 459 -28.88 -17.54 -1.74
C ALA A 459 -28.07 -18.75 -1.28
N LYS A 460 -28.76 -19.72 -0.70
CA LYS A 460 -28.18 -21.02 -0.36
C LYS A 460 -28.46 -22.00 -1.50
N ILE A 461 -27.40 -22.55 -2.07
CA ILE A 461 -27.46 -23.56 -3.12
C ILE A 461 -26.88 -24.86 -2.57
N SER A 462 -27.68 -25.93 -2.60
CA SER A 462 -27.29 -27.25 -2.10
C SER A 462 -27.13 -28.23 -3.26
N PHE A 463 -26.03 -28.97 -3.25
CA PHE A 463 -25.68 -30.00 -4.22
C PHE A 463 -25.52 -31.33 -3.49
N SER A 464 -26.06 -32.39 -4.05
CA SER A 464 -25.90 -33.76 -3.56
C SER A 464 -25.59 -34.66 -4.76
N TYR A 465 -24.40 -35.28 -4.76
CA TYR A 465 -23.91 -36.07 -5.87
C TYR A 465 -22.95 -37.16 -5.42
N THR A 466 -22.81 -38.19 -6.26
CA THR A 466 -21.72 -39.18 -6.11
C THR A 466 -20.66 -38.97 -7.17
N MET A 467 -19.43 -39.32 -6.85
CA MET A 467 -18.25 -39.10 -7.68
C MET A 467 -17.29 -40.28 -7.56
N GLU A 468 -16.73 -40.71 -8.70
CA GLU A 468 -15.57 -41.60 -8.78
C GLU A 468 -14.45 -40.87 -9.51
N LEU A 469 -13.21 -41.03 -9.04
CA LEU A 469 -12.06 -40.31 -9.59
C LEU A 469 -11.45 -41.09 -10.77
N PRO A 470 -10.94 -40.38 -11.80
CA PRO A 470 -10.24 -41.03 -12.90
C PRO A 470 -8.93 -41.67 -12.40
N GLU A 471 -8.65 -42.88 -12.88
CA GLU A 471 -7.38 -43.55 -12.65
C GLU A 471 -6.23 -42.84 -13.37
N GLU A 472 -5.15 -42.54 -12.64
CA GLU A 472 -4.05 -41.69 -13.09
C GLU A 472 -4.56 -40.37 -13.72
N GLY A 473 -5.55 -39.76 -13.06
CA GLY A 473 -5.95 -38.38 -13.33
C GLY A 473 -4.81 -37.39 -13.10
N SER A 474 -4.92 -36.20 -13.70
CA SER A 474 -3.84 -35.21 -13.64
C SER A 474 -3.72 -34.51 -12.27
N ARG A 475 -4.83 -33.95 -11.77
CA ARG A 475 -4.94 -33.23 -10.49
C ARG A 475 -6.03 -33.83 -9.60
N LEU A 476 -7.21 -34.04 -10.19
CA LEU A 476 -8.25 -34.92 -9.65
C LEU A 476 -7.92 -36.36 -10.08
N SER A 477 -7.47 -37.21 -9.15
CA SER A 477 -6.81 -38.46 -9.52
C SER A 477 -6.92 -39.57 -8.47
N ARG A 478 -7.03 -40.81 -8.94
CA ARG A 478 -6.81 -42.02 -8.13
C ARG A 478 -5.60 -42.78 -8.65
N VAL A 479 -4.65 -43.08 -7.77
CA VAL A 479 -3.48 -43.93 -8.08
C VAL A 479 -3.34 -45.03 -7.04
N GLY A 480 -3.91 -46.21 -7.32
CA GLY A 480 -4.02 -47.30 -6.35
C GLY A 480 -4.93 -46.92 -5.20
N ASP A 481 -4.38 -46.88 -3.99
CA ASP A 481 -5.06 -46.49 -2.74
C ASP A 481 -4.80 -45.01 -2.35
N ARG A 482 -4.41 -44.18 -3.31
CA ARG A 482 -4.18 -42.74 -3.14
C ARG A 482 -5.22 -41.97 -3.93
N TYR A 483 -5.85 -41.00 -3.29
CA TYR A 483 -6.88 -40.16 -3.90
C TYR A 483 -6.52 -38.69 -3.70
N TYR A 484 -6.42 -37.95 -4.80
CA TYR A 484 -6.16 -36.52 -4.81
C TYR A 484 -7.39 -35.80 -5.35
N LEU A 485 -7.99 -34.98 -4.51
CA LEU A 485 -9.21 -34.25 -4.78
C LEU A 485 -8.85 -32.79 -4.99
N ALA A 486 -8.45 -32.46 -6.21
CA ALA A 486 -8.31 -31.09 -6.69
C ALA A 486 -9.60 -30.65 -7.38
N GLN A 487 -10.07 -29.44 -7.07
CA GLN A 487 -11.27 -28.83 -7.69
C GLN A 487 -12.50 -29.77 -7.81
N TRP A 488 -12.72 -30.59 -6.78
CA TRP A 488 -13.65 -31.72 -6.75
C TRP A 488 -15.12 -31.34 -6.45
N TYR A 489 -15.38 -30.05 -6.21
CA TYR A 489 -16.66 -29.51 -5.79
C TYR A 489 -17.15 -28.40 -6.74
N PRO A 490 -18.45 -28.04 -6.72
CA PRO A 490 -18.94 -26.89 -7.48
C PRO A 490 -18.32 -25.59 -6.97
N MET A 491 -17.40 -25.01 -7.74
CA MET A 491 -16.65 -23.80 -7.39
C MET A 491 -17.29 -22.57 -8.05
N LEU A 492 -17.76 -21.60 -7.27
CA LEU A 492 -18.40 -20.41 -7.83
C LEU A 492 -17.40 -19.59 -8.66
N ALA A 493 -17.68 -19.41 -9.95
CA ALA A 493 -16.88 -18.54 -10.81
C ALA A 493 -16.97 -17.08 -10.34
N THR A 494 -15.92 -16.28 -10.54
CA THR A 494 -16.01 -14.87 -10.15
C THR A 494 -17.02 -14.11 -11.02
N PHE A 495 -17.55 -13.00 -10.51
CA PHE A 495 -18.41 -12.09 -11.28
C PHE A 495 -17.75 -10.72 -11.33
N GLN A 496 -17.26 -10.34 -12.52
CA GLN A 496 -16.49 -9.12 -12.77
C GLN A 496 -17.03 -8.42 -14.02
N ASP A 497 -17.01 -7.09 -14.04
CA ASP A 497 -17.51 -6.27 -15.16
C ASP A 497 -18.91 -6.62 -15.67
N GLY A 498 -19.72 -7.17 -14.78
CA GLY A 498 -21.09 -7.55 -15.07
C GLY A 498 -21.26 -8.80 -15.93
N LYS A 499 -20.24 -9.68 -15.98
CA LYS A 499 -20.26 -11.03 -16.54
C LYS A 499 -19.65 -12.04 -15.56
N TRP A 500 -19.94 -13.33 -15.73
CA TRP A 500 -19.24 -14.41 -15.03
C TRP A 500 -17.88 -14.64 -15.69
N ASN A 501 -16.82 -14.76 -14.91
CA ASN A 501 -15.49 -15.13 -15.39
C ASN A 501 -15.33 -16.66 -15.36
N LYS A 502 -15.84 -17.30 -16.41
CA LYS A 502 -15.86 -18.76 -16.55
C LYS A 502 -15.21 -19.16 -17.88
N GLU A 503 -13.99 -19.66 -17.80
CA GLU A 503 -13.24 -20.17 -18.95
C GLU A 503 -13.19 -21.71 -18.92
N ALA A 504 -12.82 -22.34 -20.03
CA ALA A 504 -12.79 -23.79 -20.14
C ALA A 504 -11.60 -24.38 -19.37
N PHE A 505 -11.85 -25.44 -18.60
CA PHE A 505 -10.78 -26.20 -17.96
C PHE A 505 -9.83 -26.82 -18.99
N THR A 506 -8.53 -26.68 -18.77
CA THR A 506 -7.50 -27.42 -19.53
C THR A 506 -6.51 -28.09 -18.58
N ASN A 507 -5.84 -29.13 -19.07
CA ASN A 507 -4.83 -29.82 -18.28
C ASN A 507 -3.45 -29.17 -18.51
N GLY A 508 -2.77 -28.77 -17.44
CA GLY A 508 -1.40 -28.23 -17.48
C GLY A 508 -1.21 -27.02 -16.57
N LEU A 509 -1.94 -25.95 -16.83
CA LEU A 509 -1.92 -24.69 -16.06
C LEU A 509 -3.25 -24.44 -15.34
N GLU A 510 -3.26 -23.48 -14.44
CA GLU A 510 -4.40 -23.00 -13.67
C GLU A 510 -5.38 -22.25 -14.59
N THR A 511 -6.50 -22.88 -14.94
CA THR A 511 -7.51 -22.29 -15.85
C THR A 511 -8.81 -21.88 -15.18
N PHE A 512 -8.87 -21.90 -13.85
CA PHE A 512 -10.07 -21.56 -13.10
C PHE A 512 -9.90 -20.25 -12.34
N HIS A 513 -10.98 -19.48 -12.25
CA HIS A 513 -10.99 -18.20 -11.55
C HIS A 513 -12.04 -18.18 -10.46
N THR A 514 -11.56 -18.26 -9.21
CA THR A 514 -12.38 -18.24 -7.98
C THR A 514 -11.94 -17.14 -7.04
N GLY A 515 -12.89 -16.65 -6.22
CA GLY A 515 -12.60 -15.71 -5.15
C GLY A 515 -12.15 -16.40 -3.86
N PHE A 516 -11.69 -15.60 -2.90
CA PHE A 516 -11.43 -16.08 -1.55
C PHE A 516 -12.72 -16.46 -0.82
N SER A 517 -12.70 -17.64 -0.22
CA SER A 517 -13.86 -18.26 0.41
C SER A 517 -13.51 -18.90 1.76
N ASP A 518 -14.52 -19.04 2.61
CA ASP A 518 -14.44 -19.79 3.86
C ASP A 518 -15.02 -21.20 3.63
N TYR A 519 -14.35 -22.22 4.19
CA TYR A 519 -14.67 -23.63 4.01
C TYR A 519 -14.85 -24.32 5.35
N HIS A 520 -15.92 -25.09 5.49
CA HIS A 520 -16.14 -26.07 6.54
C HIS A 520 -16.36 -27.42 5.88
N ILE A 521 -15.41 -28.34 6.07
CA ILE A 521 -15.51 -29.69 5.53
C ILE A 521 -15.74 -30.67 6.67
N THR A 522 -16.81 -31.47 6.58
CA THR A 522 -16.99 -32.68 7.38
C THR A 522 -16.59 -33.86 6.53
N TYR A 523 -15.80 -34.79 7.05
CA TYR A 523 -15.36 -35.96 6.29
C TYR A 523 -15.60 -37.28 7.02
N GLU A 524 -15.87 -38.34 6.25
CA GLU A 524 -15.96 -39.73 6.67
C GLU A 524 -15.20 -40.62 5.68
N LEU A 525 -14.19 -41.34 6.14
CA LEU A 525 -13.31 -42.20 5.35
C LEU A 525 -13.31 -43.63 5.91
N PRO A 526 -12.98 -44.64 5.09
CA PRO A 526 -12.67 -45.97 5.58
C PRO A 526 -11.46 -45.98 6.52
N LYS A 527 -11.36 -47.00 7.37
CA LYS A 527 -10.23 -47.14 8.30
C LYS A 527 -8.90 -47.31 7.55
N GLY A 528 -7.83 -46.72 8.10
CA GLY A 528 -6.48 -46.80 7.56
C GLY A 528 -6.09 -45.66 6.61
N TYR A 529 -7.05 -44.86 6.15
CA TYR A 529 -6.78 -43.64 5.39
C TYR A 529 -6.42 -42.47 6.32
N SER A 530 -5.53 -41.61 5.84
CA SER A 530 -5.22 -40.31 6.42
C SER A 530 -5.83 -39.20 5.56
N PHE A 531 -6.22 -38.10 6.20
CA PHE A 531 -6.80 -36.92 5.57
C PHE A 531 -5.82 -35.76 5.68
N ILE A 532 -5.39 -35.23 4.54
CA ILE A 532 -4.47 -34.08 4.42
C ILE A 532 -5.17 -33.04 3.55
N SER A 533 -5.16 -31.76 3.91
CA SER A 533 -5.97 -30.76 3.23
C SER A 533 -5.42 -29.33 3.35
N THR A 534 -6.12 -28.40 2.70
CA THR A 534 -5.95 -26.94 2.81
C THR A 534 -6.24 -26.36 4.21
N SER A 535 -6.59 -27.17 5.21
CA SER A 535 -6.95 -26.68 6.54
C SER A 535 -5.74 -26.24 7.37
N ASP A 536 -5.96 -25.20 8.18
CA ASP A 536 -5.01 -24.70 9.18
C ASP A 536 -4.69 -25.72 10.30
N ALA A 537 -5.54 -26.74 10.48
CA ALA A 537 -5.46 -27.70 11.57
C ALA A 537 -6.05 -29.05 11.16
N ASP A 538 -5.28 -29.80 10.38
CA ASP A 538 -5.66 -31.13 9.96
C ASP A 538 -5.57 -32.16 11.09
N PRO A 539 -6.34 -33.27 10.98
CA PRO A 539 -6.21 -34.39 11.90
C PRO A 539 -4.81 -35.04 11.85
N LYS A 540 -4.47 -35.76 12.91
CA LYS A 540 -3.34 -36.70 12.88
C LYS A 540 -3.67 -37.91 11.97
N PRO A 541 -2.65 -38.56 11.36
CA PRO A 541 -2.85 -39.79 10.60
C PRO A 541 -3.67 -40.85 11.35
N GLY A 542 -4.56 -41.54 10.62
CA GLY A 542 -5.42 -42.60 11.16
C GLY A 542 -6.77 -42.15 11.75
N ILE A 543 -7.01 -40.84 11.89
CA ILE A 543 -8.35 -40.31 12.15
C ILE A 543 -9.16 -40.33 10.85
N HIS A 544 -10.27 -41.09 10.86
CA HIS A 544 -11.05 -41.40 9.67
C HIS A 544 -12.37 -40.64 9.57
N SER A 545 -12.70 -39.79 10.55
CA SER A 545 -13.84 -38.89 10.45
C SER A 545 -13.62 -37.64 11.30
N GLY A 546 -14.09 -36.50 10.83
CA GLY A 546 -13.92 -35.25 11.57
C GLY A 546 -14.43 -34.03 10.81
N GLN A 547 -14.05 -32.87 11.32
CA GLN A 547 -14.35 -31.58 10.71
C GLN A 547 -13.09 -30.74 10.64
N VAL A 548 -12.88 -30.09 9.50
CA VAL A 548 -11.79 -29.16 9.25
C VAL A 548 -12.34 -27.85 8.69
N LYS A 549 -11.57 -26.77 8.86
CA LYS A 549 -11.96 -25.43 8.41
C LYS A 549 -10.78 -24.71 7.79
N SER A 550 -11.06 -23.85 6.82
CA SER A 550 -10.09 -22.91 6.27
C SER A 550 -10.80 -21.61 5.93
N ASN A 551 -10.14 -20.47 6.15
CA ASN A 551 -10.74 -19.15 5.93
C ASN A 551 -9.94 -18.39 4.89
N LYS A 552 -10.64 -17.68 3.99
CA LYS A 552 -10.04 -16.87 2.93
C LYS A 552 -9.02 -17.60 2.06
N VAL A 553 -9.37 -18.79 1.56
CA VAL A 553 -8.57 -19.54 0.57
C VAL A 553 -9.29 -19.58 -0.78
N ARG A 554 -8.53 -19.76 -1.87
CA ARG A 554 -9.06 -19.71 -3.25
C ARG A 554 -9.75 -21.01 -3.67
N ASP A 555 -9.18 -22.13 -3.25
CA ASP A 555 -9.72 -23.46 -3.46
C ASP A 555 -9.40 -24.36 -2.24
N PHE A 556 -9.99 -25.55 -2.21
CA PHE A 556 -9.83 -26.50 -1.11
C PHE A 556 -9.42 -27.87 -1.64
N PHE A 557 -8.16 -28.23 -1.40
CA PHE A 557 -7.57 -29.50 -1.80
C PHE A 557 -7.65 -30.54 -0.68
N ILE A 558 -7.80 -31.81 -1.07
CA ILE A 558 -7.74 -32.95 -0.15
C ILE A 558 -6.89 -34.08 -0.76
N ALA A 559 -5.94 -34.61 0.00
CA ALA A 559 -5.29 -35.88 -0.27
C ALA A 559 -5.74 -36.93 0.76
N ILE A 560 -6.17 -38.09 0.26
CA ILE A 560 -6.58 -39.24 1.05
C ILE A 560 -5.64 -40.40 0.71
N VAL A 561 -4.81 -40.78 1.67
CA VAL A 561 -3.68 -41.71 1.46
C VAL A 561 -3.58 -42.73 2.59
N LYS A 562 -3.19 -43.96 2.27
CA LYS A 562 -2.84 -45.01 3.26
C LYS A 562 -1.34 -45.09 3.49
N ASP A 563 -0.93 -45.64 4.62
CA ASP A 563 0.46 -46.05 4.89
C ASP A 563 1.51 -45.01 4.48
N VAL A 564 1.34 -43.77 4.95
CA VAL A 564 2.27 -42.66 4.73
C VAL A 564 3.13 -42.40 5.96
N HIS A 565 4.38 -42.04 5.73
CA HIS A 565 5.29 -41.57 6.77
C HIS A 565 5.13 -40.07 6.93
N VAL A 566 5.16 -39.60 8.18
CA VAL A 566 4.99 -38.18 8.51
C VAL A 566 6.22 -37.67 9.24
N TYR A 567 6.76 -36.56 8.74
CA TYR A 567 7.87 -35.83 9.34
C TYR A 567 7.38 -34.42 9.67
N GLU A 568 7.72 -33.89 10.84
CA GLU A 568 7.20 -32.61 11.33
C GLU A 568 8.32 -31.68 11.78
N THR A 569 8.17 -30.39 11.50
CA THR A 569 8.98 -29.30 12.07
C THR A 569 8.11 -28.06 12.24
N GLU A 570 8.66 -27.01 12.84
CA GLU A 570 8.03 -25.69 12.94
C GLU A 570 8.94 -24.60 12.34
N SER A 571 8.33 -23.56 11.77
CA SER A 571 8.97 -22.30 11.40
C SER A 571 8.13 -21.12 11.88
N ASN A 572 8.64 -20.33 12.83
CA ASN A 572 8.02 -19.10 13.32
C ASN A 572 6.51 -19.23 13.65
N GLY A 573 6.12 -20.27 14.40
CA GLY A 573 4.72 -20.51 14.77
C GLY A 573 3.86 -21.20 13.70
N VAL A 574 4.45 -21.63 12.57
CA VAL A 574 3.78 -22.43 11.53
C VAL A 574 4.27 -23.87 11.61
N ALA A 575 3.36 -24.82 11.76
CA ALA A 575 3.66 -26.24 11.68
C ALA A 575 3.89 -26.65 10.22
N ILE A 576 4.97 -27.37 9.94
CA ILE A 576 5.27 -27.91 8.62
C ILE A 576 5.26 -29.43 8.74
N ARG A 577 4.40 -30.10 7.99
CA ARG A 577 4.31 -31.57 7.98
C ARG A 577 4.60 -32.08 6.58
N LEU A 578 5.42 -33.11 6.49
CA LEU A 578 5.77 -33.76 5.23
C LEU A 578 5.22 -35.19 5.25
N PHE A 579 4.42 -35.50 4.24
CA PHE A 579 3.81 -36.80 4.01
C PHE A 579 4.47 -37.47 2.82
N THR A 580 4.97 -38.68 2.99
CA THR A 580 5.71 -39.36 1.92
C THR A 580 5.63 -40.88 2.01
N LYS A 581 5.84 -41.53 0.88
CA LYS A 581 6.08 -42.99 0.78
C LYS A 581 7.59 -43.28 0.82
N THR A 582 7.96 -44.55 0.93
CA THR A 582 9.37 -45.01 1.04
C THR A 582 9.88 -45.67 -0.25
N ASP A 583 9.13 -45.55 -1.34
CA ASP A 583 9.38 -46.18 -2.65
C ASP A 583 10.11 -45.25 -3.65
N HIS A 584 10.69 -44.15 -3.16
CA HIS A 584 11.55 -43.25 -3.93
C HIS A 584 12.91 -43.02 -3.24
N ASN A 585 13.85 -42.41 -3.96
CA ASN A 585 15.22 -42.19 -3.50
C ASN A 585 15.48 -40.83 -2.82
N LYS A 586 14.46 -39.95 -2.70
CA LYS A 586 14.59 -38.66 -2.02
C LYS A 586 14.61 -38.80 -0.50
N ASP A 587 15.46 -38.02 0.15
CA ASP A 587 15.56 -37.93 1.61
C ASP A 587 14.47 -37.01 2.18
N PRO A 588 13.52 -37.53 2.97
CA PRO A 588 12.44 -36.74 3.55
C PRO A 588 12.92 -35.68 4.56
N GLU A 589 13.99 -35.93 5.31
CA GLU A 589 14.51 -34.98 6.29
C GLU A 589 15.13 -33.77 5.59
N LEU A 590 15.88 -34.00 4.50
CA LEU A 590 16.42 -32.91 3.69
C LEU A 590 15.32 -32.12 2.99
N ALA A 591 14.27 -32.78 2.49
CA ALA A 591 13.12 -32.11 1.88
C ALA A 591 12.36 -31.26 2.92
N LEU A 592 12.13 -31.79 4.12
CA LEU A 592 11.49 -31.06 5.22
C LEU A 592 12.33 -29.86 5.67
N GLN A 593 13.65 -30.02 5.77
CA GLN A 593 14.56 -28.95 6.14
C GLN A 593 14.61 -27.86 5.06
N LEU A 594 14.55 -28.22 3.78
CA LEU A 594 14.45 -27.27 2.68
C LEU A 594 13.12 -26.50 2.74
N ALA A 595 12.01 -27.18 2.95
CA ALA A 595 10.69 -26.55 3.10
C ALA A 595 10.67 -25.55 4.28
N LYS A 596 11.25 -25.94 5.42
CA LYS A 596 11.44 -25.06 6.58
C LYS A 596 12.28 -23.83 6.26
N ASN A 597 13.39 -24.00 5.55
CA ASN A 597 14.27 -22.91 5.16
C ASN A 597 13.56 -21.94 4.19
N ALA A 598 12.83 -22.47 3.21
CA ALA A 598 12.04 -21.71 2.25
C ALA A 598 10.96 -20.88 2.94
N LEU A 599 10.11 -21.52 3.75
CA LEU A 599 9.05 -20.82 4.47
C LEU A 599 9.63 -19.78 5.43
N SER A 600 10.65 -20.12 6.22
CA SER A 600 11.29 -19.16 7.12
C SER A 600 11.91 -17.98 6.37
N PHE A 601 12.45 -18.19 5.17
CA PHE A 601 13.01 -17.14 4.34
C PHE A 601 11.92 -16.19 3.86
N TYR A 602 10.82 -16.72 3.30
CA TYR A 602 9.71 -15.90 2.81
C TYR A 602 8.97 -15.19 3.93
N GLN A 603 8.79 -15.82 5.10
CA GLN A 603 8.25 -15.14 6.29
C GLN A 603 9.08 -13.92 6.69
N LYS A 604 10.42 -14.07 6.65
CA LYS A 604 11.35 -13.00 7.03
C LYS A 604 11.46 -11.90 5.97
N LYS A 605 11.41 -12.25 4.69
CA LYS A 605 11.73 -11.35 3.58
C LYS A 605 10.52 -10.77 2.86
N ILE A 606 9.38 -11.45 2.86
CA ILE A 606 8.16 -11.03 2.15
C ILE A 606 7.09 -10.61 3.16
N GLY A 607 6.73 -11.47 4.10
CA GLY A 607 5.80 -11.15 5.17
C GLY A 607 5.17 -12.40 5.81
N ASP A 608 4.28 -12.19 6.76
CA ASP A 608 3.69 -13.29 7.53
C ASP A 608 2.91 -14.26 6.63
N TYR A 609 3.20 -15.55 6.78
CA TYR A 609 2.41 -16.63 6.21
C TYR A 609 1.01 -16.63 6.84
N PRO A 610 -0.09 -16.72 6.07
CA PRO A 610 -1.45 -16.56 6.58
C PRO A 610 -1.99 -17.74 7.40
N HIS A 611 -1.43 -18.94 7.24
CA HIS A 611 -1.92 -20.19 7.82
C HIS A 611 -1.07 -20.65 9.01
N SER A 612 -1.65 -21.45 9.92
CA SER A 612 -0.91 -22.05 11.03
C SER A 612 -0.20 -23.36 10.67
N GLN A 613 -0.50 -23.91 9.50
CA GLN A 613 0.04 -25.18 9.02
C GLN A 613 0.35 -25.08 7.52
N LEU A 614 1.43 -25.76 7.10
CA LEU A 614 1.77 -26.01 5.71
C LEU A 614 2.11 -27.50 5.55
N ASP A 615 1.40 -28.18 4.66
CA ASP A 615 1.65 -29.59 4.36
C ASP A 615 2.40 -29.76 3.04
N LEU A 616 3.41 -30.61 3.04
CA LEU A 616 4.17 -31.02 1.86
C LEU A 616 3.89 -32.50 1.59
N ILE A 617 3.33 -32.81 0.43
CA ILE A 617 2.97 -34.17 0.02
C ILE A 617 3.93 -34.60 -1.08
N LEU A 618 4.83 -35.50 -0.73
CA LEU A 618 5.78 -36.11 -1.66
C LEU A 618 5.21 -37.42 -2.20
N ASP A 619 4.57 -37.37 -3.36
CA ASP A 619 3.91 -38.52 -3.96
C ASP A 619 3.76 -38.40 -5.49
N LEU A 620 3.20 -39.43 -6.14
CA LEU A 620 2.91 -39.41 -7.57
C LEU A 620 1.86 -38.34 -7.90
N GLY A 621 2.19 -37.45 -8.84
CA GLY A 621 1.30 -36.38 -9.29
C GLY A 621 2.06 -35.25 -9.97
N GLN A 622 1.34 -34.15 -10.23
CA GLN A 622 1.93 -32.87 -10.62
C GLN A 622 2.45 -32.11 -9.40
N ASN A 623 3.40 -31.19 -9.60
CA ASN A 623 3.76 -30.22 -8.58
C ASN A 623 2.64 -29.16 -8.55
N MET A 624 2.08 -28.89 -7.37
CA MET A 624 0.92 -28.01 -7.22
C MET A 624 0.94 -27.27 -5.88
N GLU A 625 0.29 -26.11 -5.88
CA GLU A 625 0.45 -25.03 -4.94
C GLU A 625 -0.79 -24.71 -4.08
N TYR A 626 -1.64 -25.71 -3.82
CA TYR A 626 -2.89 -25.47 -3.10
C TYR A 626 -2.67 -24.71 -1.77
N PRO A 627 -3.58 -23.81 -1.37
CA PRO A 627 -3.41 -23.06 -0.13
C PRO A 627 -3.26 -24.03 1.04
N GLY A 628 -2.21 -23.85 1.86
CA GLY A 628 -1.92 -24.70 3.02
C GLY A 628 -1.34 -26.09 2.69
N ALA A 629 -1.34 -26.54 1.43
CA ALA A 629 -0.89 -27.87 1.06
C ALA A 629 -0.23 -27.88 -0.34
N VAL A 630 1.04 -28.28 -0.41
CA VAL A 630 1.79 -28.36 -1.67
C VAL A 630 2.11 -29.81 -2.02
N THR A 631 1.99 -30.17 -3.30
CA THR A 631 2.38 -31.49 -3.81
C THR A 631 3.67 -31.37 -4.60
N VAL A 632 4.59 -32.31 -4.42
CA VAL A 632 5.82 -32.37 -5.22
C VAL A 632 6.12 -33.82 -5.57
N ASN A 633 6.43 -34.09 -6.82
CA ASN A 633 6.73 -35.44 -7.29
C ASN A 633 8.18 -35.86 -6.95
N PRO A 634 8.40 -36.82 -6.03
CA PRO A 634 9.73 -37.23 -5.61
C PRO A 634 10.40 -38.21 -6.60
N TYR A 635 9.71 -38.68 -7.63
CA TYR A 635 10.23 -39.67 -8.58
C TYR A 635 11.00 -39.04 -9.74
N HIS A 636 11.08 -37.71 -9.81
CA HIS A 636 11.91 -37.03 -10.79
C HIS A 636 13.40 -37.35 -10.59
N GLU A 637 14.08 -37.77 -11.66
CA GLU A 637 15.52 -38.07 -11.64
C GLU A 637 16.39 -36.85 -11.34
N ASN A 638 15.94 -35.65 -11.72
CA ASN A 638 16.69 -34.41 -11.52
C ASN A 638 16.50 -33.86 -10.10
N ASP A 639 17.50 -34.11 -9.24
CA ASP A 639 17.54 -33.61 -7.85
C ASP A 639 17.46 -32.09 -7.74
N LYS A 640 18.04 -31.34 -8.68
CA LYS A 640 17.98 -29.88 -8.65
C LYS A 640 16.55 -29.40 -8.91
N PHE A 641 15.87 -29.98 -9.90
CA PHE A 641 14.48 -29.65 -10.18
C PHE A 641 13.57 -29.98 -9.00
N PHE A 642 13.77 -31.13 -8.34
CA PHE A 642 13.02 -31.50 -7.13
C PHE A 642 13.13 -30.45 -6.02
N LYS A 643 14.35 -29.95 -5.76
CA LYS A 643 14.57 -28.87 -4.77
C LYS A 643 13.91 -27.56 -5.20
N ILE A 644 14.02 -27.21 -6.48
CA ILE A 644 13.39 -25.99 -7.02
C ILE A 644 11.87 -26.07 -6.88
N ALA A 645 11.26 -27.22 -7.20
CA ALA A 645 9.83 -27.43 -7.09
C ALA A 645 9.33 -27.18 -5.65
N ILE A 646 9.99 -27.77 -4.63
CA ILE A 646 9.62 -27.52 -3.22
C ILE A 646 9.63 -26.01 -2.90
N VAL A 647 10.68 -25.29 -3.31
CA VAL A 647 10.78 -23.85 -3.03
C VAL A 647 9.72 -23.06 -3.80
N HIS A 648 9.43 -23.45 -5.04
CA HIS A 648 8.47 -22.82 -5.94
C HIS A 648 7.03 -22.95 -5.41
N GLU A 649 6.59 -24.16 -5.07
CA GLU A 649 5.24 -24.39 -4.53
C GLU A 649 5.05 -23.66 -3.19
N ILE A 650 6.10 -23.54 -2.38
CA ILE A 650 6.06 -22.75 -1.13
C ILE A 650 5.99 -21.26 -1.42
N ALA A 651 6.63 -20.76 -2.49
CA ALA A 651 6.52 -19.36 -2.88
C ALA A 651 5.10 -19.01 -3.36
N HIS A 652 4.41 -19.94 -4.01
CA HIS A 652 3.03 -19.75 -4.46
C HIS A 652 2.03 -19.51 -3.31
N GLN A 653 2.36 -19.98 -2.12
CA GLN A 653 1.59 -19.67 -0.92
C GLN A 653 1.45 -18.16 -0.67
N TYR A 654 2.37 -17.35 -1.20
CA TYR A 654 2.31 -15.90 -1.20
C TYR A 654 1.68 -15.35 -2.49
N PHE A 655 2.09 -15.86 -3.65
CA PHE A 655 1.66 -15.43 -4.98
C PHE A 655 0.86 -16.55 -5.67
N TYR A 656 -0.46 -16.40 -5.72
CA TYR A 656 -1.52 -17.41 -5.87
C TYR A 656 -2.33 -17.53 -4.58
N GLY A 657 -1.73 -18.05 -3.50
CA GLY A 657 -2.44 -18.39 -2.27
C GLY A 657 -3.03 -17.19 -1.52
N VAL A 658 -2.36 -16.04 -1.57
CA VAL A 658 -2.77 -14.81 -0.85
C VAL A 658 -2.94 -13.61 -1.77
N VAL A 659 -2.04 -13.44 -2.74
CA VAL A 659 -2.22 -12.49 -3.83
C VAL A 659 -2.76 -13.26 -5.02
N ALA A 660 -4.02 -13.02 -5.36
CA ALA A 660 -4.70 -13.72 -6.44
C ALA A 660 -4.50 -13.00 -7.79
N ASN A 661 -4.82 -13.71 -8.86
CA ASN A 661 -4.86 -13.24 -10.24
C ASN A 661 -5.99 -13.97 -10.99
N ASP A 662 -6.30 -13.51 -12.20
CA ASP A 662 -7.00 -14.33 -13.18
C ASP A 662 -5.99 -15.28 -13.83
N SER A 663 -5.90 -16.51 -13.31
CA SER A 663 -4.92 -17.50 -13.76
C SER A 663 -5.13 -17.93 -15.22
N PHE A 664 -6.31 -17.72 -15.81
CA PHE A 664 -6.50 -18.01 -17.23
C PHE A 664 -5.99 -16.88 -18.13
N ASN A 665 -6.39 -15.64 -17.83
CA ASN A 665 -6.06 -14.49 -18.70
C ASN A 665 -4.68 -13.90 -18.43
N GLU A 666 -4.20 -13.98 -17.19
CA GLU A 666 -2.94 -13.39 -16.73
C GLU A 666 -2.10 -14.39 -15.89
N PRO A 667 -1.79 -15.59 -16.45
CA PRO A 667 -1.04 -16.66 -15.78
C PRO A 667 0.41 -16.29 -15.44
N TRP A 668 0.94 -15.18 -15.93
CA TRP A 668 2.31 -14.78 -15.60
C TRP A 668 2.41 -14.11 -14.23
N ILE A 669 1.29 -13.63 -13.66
CA ILE A 669 1.28 -12.91 -12.39
C ILE A 669 1.51 -13.86 -11.21
N ASP A 670 0.90 -15.04 -11.22
CA ASP A 670 1.21 -16.12 -10.27
C ASP A 670 2.56 -16.75 -10.62
N GLU A 671 2.72 -17.31 -11.82
CA GLU A 671 3.88 -18.13 -12.17
C GLU A 671 5.20 -17.36 -12.24
N GLY A 672 5.19 -16.22 -12.93
CA GLY A 672 6.38 -15.41 -13.14
C GLY A 672 6.90 -14.74 -11.88
N ILE A 673 6.00 -14.26 -11.01
CA ILE A 673 6.38 -13.67 -9.72
C ILE A 673 6.87 -14.77 -8.77
N THR A 674 6.25 -15.95 -8.79
CA THR A 674 6.68 -17.10 -8.00
C THR A 674 8.05 -17.60 -8.44
N GLU A 675 8.31 -17.74 -9.74
CA GLU A 675 9.62 -18.13 -10.25
C GLU A 675 10.69 -17.07 -9.92
N PHE A 676 10.34 -15.78 -9.98
CA PHE A 676 11.23 -14.73 -9.48
C PHE A 676 11.55 -14.89 -7.99
N ALA A 677 10.55 -15.10 -7.13
CA ALA A 677 10.75 -15.33 -5.70
C ALA A 677 11.57 -16.61 -5.42
N THR A 678 11.43 -17.63 -6.26
CA THR A 678 12.21 -18.87 -6.23
C THR A 678 13.68 -18.60 -6.56
N ASN A 679 13.94 -17.88 -7.66
CA ASN A 679 15.29 -17.47 -8.05
C ASN A 679 15.97 -16.65 -6.93
N MET A 680 15.23 -15.74 -6.29
CA MET A 680 15.75 -14.93 -5.19
C MET A 680 16.05 -15.76 -3.93
N TYR A 681 15.31 -16.84 -3.66
CA TYR A 681 15.64 -17.78 -2.58
C TYR A 681 17.02 -18.41 -2.82
N PHE A 682 17.25 -19.03 -3.98
CA PHE A 682 18.55 -19.65 -4.27
C PHE A 682 19.69 -18.63 -4.31
N TYR A 683 19.44 -17.42 -4.85
CA TYR A 683 20.46 -16.37 -4.93
C TYR A 683 20.84 -15.73 -3.58
N ILE A 684 19.91 -15.70 -2.60
CA ILE A 684 20.13 -15.02 -1.31
C ILE A 684 20.35 -16.02 -0.18
N LYS A 685 19.50 -17.04 -0.09
CA LYS A 685 19.48 -17.99 1.04
C LYS A 685 20.47 -19.13 0.85
N GLU A 686 20.55 -19.69 -0.36
CA GLU A 686 21.51 -20.75 -0.69
C GLU A 686 22.85 -20.19 -1.20
N ASP A 687 22.95 -18.87 -1.37
CA ASP A 687 24.13 -18.14 -1.86
C ASP A 687 24.66 -18.67 -3.20
N GLU A 688 23.75 -19.13 -4.07
CA GLU A 688 24.11 -19.57 -5.41
C GLU A 688 24.51 -18.38 -6.30
N PRO A 689 25.46 -18.55 -7.25
CA PRO A 689 25.67 -17.56 -8.29
C PRO A 689 24.38 -17.31 -9.08
N LEU A 690 24.13 -16.05 -9.48
CA LEU A 690 22.88 -15.65 -10.15
C LEU A 690 22.50 -16.54 -11.34
N GLY A 691 23.46 -16.91 -12.18
CA GLY A 691 23.20 -17.78 -13.35
C GLY A 691 22.74 -19.19 -12.97
N LEU A 692 23.17 -19.70 -11.80
CA LEU A 692 22.74 -20.99 -11.27
C LEU A 692 21.36 -20.89 -10.61
N ALA A 693 21.12 -19.81 -9.88
CA ALA A 693 19.85 -19.51 -9.25
C ALA A 693 18.73 -19.29 -10.29
N GLN A 694 19.05 -18.71 -11.45
CA GLN A 694 18.12 -18.48 -12.58
C GLN A 694 18.16 -19.58 -13.65
N GLU A 695 18.85 -20.70 -13.40
CA GLU A 695 19.12 -21.70 -14.43
C GLU A 695 17.83 -22.23 -15.07
N LEU A 696 16.79 -22.49 -14.28
CA LEU A 696 15.50 -22.97 -14.79
C LEU A 696 14.87 -21.94 -15.74
N SER A 697 14.80 -20.68 -15.32
CA SER A 697 14.25 -19.58 -16.14
C SER A 697 15.03 -19.42 -17.44
N ILE A 698 16.37 -19.45 -17.37
CA ILE A 698 17.24 -19.33 -18.54
C ILE A 698 17.06 -20.52 -19.49
N ASN A 699 16.95 -21.74 -18.96
CA ASN A 699 16.78 -22.94 -19.78
C ASN A 699 15.41 -22.94 -20.49
N ARG A 700 14.35 -22.46 -19.84
CA ARG A 700 13.05 -22.26 -20.49
C ARG A 700 13.14 -21.27 -21.66
N MET A 701 13.90 -20.18 -21.51
CA MET A 701 14.12 -19.21 -22.60
C MET A 701 14.98 -19.78 -23.73
N LYS A 702 16.01 -20.58 -23.40
CA LYS A 702 16.81 -21.28 -24.42
C LYS A 702 15.97 -22.30 -25.20
N SER A 703 15.02 -22.99 -24.57
CA SER A 703 14.10 -23.90 -25.26
C SER A 703 13.30 -23.19 -26.34
N ILE A 704 12.75 -22.00 -26.01
CA ILE A 704 12.02 -21.15 -26.96
C ILE A 704 12.88 -20.80 -28.18
N GLU A 705 14.15 -20.42 -27.95
CA GLU A 705 15.10 -20.11 -29.03
C GLU A 705 15.40 -21.34 -29.91
N GLN A 706 15.58 -22.51 -29.28
CA GLN A 706 15.86 -23.78 -29.96
C GLN A 706 14.67 -24.26 -30.80
N GLU A 707 13.46 -24.07 -30.29
CA GLU A 707 12.20 -24.39 -30.97
C GLU A 707 11.80 -23.35 -32.03
N GLN A 708 12.60 -22.28 -32.19
CA GLN A 708 12.36 -21.19 -33.14
C GLN A 708 10.98 -20.53 -32.98
N ILE A 709 10.49 -20.49 -31.75
CA ILE A 709 9.20 -19.89 -31.43
C ILE A 709 9.34 -18.37 -31.47
N ASN A 710 8.41 -17.71 -32.17
CA ASN A 710 8.37 -16.26 -32.25
C ASN A 710 8.16 -15.64 -30.86
N ARG A 711 8.62 -14.40 -30.70
CA ARG A 711 8.40 -13.63 -29.47
C ARG A 711 6.90 -13.54 -29.13
N GLN A 712 6.59 -13.78 -27.86
CA GLN A 712 5.27 -13.60 -27.26
C GLN A 712 5.42 -12.76 -25.97
N TYR A 713 4.34 -12.07 -25.59
CA TYR A 713 4.27 -11.32 -24.33
C TYR A 713 3.85 -12.24 -23.18
N SER A 714 4.33 -11.98 -21.96
CA SER A 714 3.92 -12.78 -20.79
C SER A 714 2.43 -12.60 -20.45
N ASN A 715 1.87 -11.43 -20.75
CA ASN A 715 0.45 -11.15 -20.58
C ASN A 715 -0.39 -11.73 -21.73
N THR A 716 -0.40 -13.05 -21.84
CA THR A 716 -1.17 -13.81 -22.84
C THR A 716 -2.03 -14.85 -22.12
N PRO A 717 -3.32 -14.99 -22.48
CA PRO A 717 -4.16 -16.06 -21.95
C PRO A 717 -3.64 -17.47 -22.24
N VAL A 718 -3.96 -18.42 -21.35
CA VAL A 718 -3.48 -19.81 -21.38
C VAL A 718 -3.78 -20.52 -22.72
N ASP A 719 -4.93 -20.26 -23.34
CA ASP A 719 -5.33 -20.92 -24.60
C ASP A 719 -4.53 -20.45 -25.84
N GLN A 720 -3.83 -19.33 -25.72
CA GLN A 720 -2.99 -18.73 -26.75
C GLN A 720 -1.50 -18.90 -26.46
N LEU A 721 -1.14 -19.54 -25.34
CA LEU A 721 0.26 -19.73 -24.96
C LEU A 721 0.93 -20.69 -25.94
N THR A 722 2.06 -20.27 -26.50
CA THR A 722 2.86 -21.11 -27.39
C THR A 722 3.92 -21.91 -26.65
N HIS A 723 4.38 -21.41 -25.50
CA HIS A 723 5.39 -22.05 -24.67
C HIS A 723 5.34 -21.53 -23.22
N SER A 724 5.49 -22.39 -22.22
CA SER A 724 5.41 -22.02 -20.79
C SER A 724 6.48 -21.00 -20.38
N GLY A 725 7.65 -21.01 -21.02
CA GLY A 725 8.73 -20.05 -20.77
C GLY A 725 8.33 -18.57 -20.83
N PHE A 726 7.29 -18.20 -21.59
CA PHE A 726 6.78 -16.82 -21.63
C PHE A 726 6.02 -16.41 -20.36
N VAL A 727 5.50 -17.36 -19.60
CA VAL A 727 4.74 -17.16 -18.36
C VAL A 727 5.61 -17.36 -17.11
N TYR A 728 6.64 -18.19 -17.24
CA TYR A 728 7.53 -18.61 -16.16
C TYR A 728 8.88 -17.87 -16.19
N GLY A 729 9.72 -18.21 -17.17
CA GLY A 729 11.11 -17.74 -17.23
C GLY A 729 11.27 -16.28 -17.66
N GLN A 730 10.56 -15.85 -18.71
CA GLN A 730 10.61 -14.48 -19.22
C GLN A 730 10.27 -13.43 -18.14
N PRO A 731 9.15 -13.54 -17.40
CA PRO A 731 8.83 -12.58 -16.36
C PRO A 731 9.80 -12.62 -15.18
N ALA A 732 10.29 -13.79 -14.77
CA ALA A 732 11.27 -13.89 -13.70
C ALA A 732 12.60 -13.18 -14.03
N ILE A 733 13.06 -13.31 -15.28
CA ILE A 733 14.27 -12.62 -15.77
C ILE A 733 14.03 -11.11 -15.86
N ASN A 734 12.89 -10.68 -16.40
CA ASN A 734 12.56 -9.27 -16.56
C ASN A 734 12.33 -8.56 -15.21
N LEU A 735 11.77 -9.25 -14.21
CA LEU A 735 11.66 -8.73 -12.84
C LEU A 735 13.02 -8.50 -12.20
N TYR A 736 13.95 -9.45 -12.35
CA TYR A 736 15.31 -9.26 -11.85
C TYR A 736 16.00 -8.09 -12.56
N LYS A 737 15.87 -8.00 -13.89
CA LYS A 737 16.42 -6.91 -14.68
C LYS A 737 15.86 -5.55 -14.25
N LEU A 738 14.54 -5.45 -14.07
CA LEU A 738 13.88 -4.24 -13.57
C LEU A 738 14.46 -3.81 -12.22
N ALA A 739 14.63 -4.75 -11.28
CA ALA A 739 15.23 -4.46 -9.98
C ALA A 739 16.71 -4.06 -10.10
N GLN A 740 17.49 -4.74 -10.95
CA GLN A 740 18.91 -4.49 -11.14
C GLN A 740 19.18 -3.11 -11.74
N GLU A 741 18.36 -2.67 -12.69
CA GLU A 741 18.53 -1.37 -13.35
C GLU A 741 18.06 -0.20 -12.47
N ASN A 742 17.14 -0.44 -11.52
CA ASN A 742 16.41 0.63 -10.82
C ASN A 742 16.50 0.59 -9.29
N TYR A 743 17.28 -0.32 -8.68
CA TYR A 743 17.45 -0.36 -7.22
C TYR A 743 17.91 0.99 -6.59
N PRO A 744 18.77 1.82 -7.20
CA PRO A 744 19.15 3.11 -6.60
C PRO A 744 17.96 4.07 -6.54
N ALA A 745 17.08 4.04 -7.54
CA ALA A 745 15.87 4.86 -7.59
C ALA A 745 14.86 4.46 -6.51
N SER A 746 14.80 3.17 -6.17
CA SER A 746 14.00 2.65 -5.03
C SER A 746 14.59 2.97 -3.64
N GLY A 747 15.75 3.62 -3.58
CA GLY A 747 16.41 4.01 -2.32
C GLY A 747 17.29 2.94 -1.68
N HIS A 748 17.55 1.83 -2.38
CA HIS A 748 18.37 0.72 -1.88
C HIS A 748 19.82 0.81 -2.37
N SER A 749 20.74 0.18 -1.61
CA SER A 749 22.16 0.09 -1.97
C SER A 749 22.50 -1.10 -2.87
N ASP A 750 21.63 -2.11 -2.93
CA ASP A 750 21.87 -3.35 -3.65
C ASP A 750 20.56 -3.96 -4.19
N VAL A 751 20.68 -4.76 -5.25
CA VAL A 751 19.55 -5.41 -5.93
C VAL A 751 18.89 -6.49 -5.08
N LYS A 752 19.63 -7.23 -4.24
CA LYS A 752 19.07 -8.33 -3.43
C LYS A 752 18.03 -7.78 -2.46
N THR A 753 18.35 -6.68 -1.78
CA THR A 753 17.43 -6.00 -0.86
C THR A 753 16.26 -5.38 -1.61
N ALA A 754 16.49 -4.64 -2.70
CA ALA A 754 15.44 -4.01 -3.49
C ALA A 754 14.42 -5.03 -4.05
N ALA A 755 14.90 -6.18 -4.56
CA ALA A 755 14.04 -7.23 -5.08
C ALA A 755 13.15 -7.86 -4.00
N MET A 756 13.69 -8.15 -2.81
CA MET A 756 12.89 -8.72 -1.72
C MET A 756 11.91 -7.70 -1.13
N ASP A 757 12.32 -6.44 -0.98
CA ASP A 757 11.45 -5.38 -0.48
C ASP A 757 10.35 -5.03 -1.49
N PHE A 758 10.60 -5.20 -2.81
CA PHE A 758 9.58 -5.15 -3.85
C PHE A 758 8.54 -6.26 -3.67
N LEU A 759 8.97 -7.51 -3.52
CA LEU A 759 8.08 -8.65 -3.27
C LEU A 759 7.29 -8.47 -1.96
N SER A 760 7.93 -7.99 -0.90
CA SER A 760 7.29 -7.70 0.38
C SER A 760 6.23 -6.60 0.25
N GLY A 761 6.56 -5.50 -0.43
CA GLY A 761 5.61 -4.41 -0.64
C GLY A 761 4.44 -4.84 -1.53
N TYR A 762 4.70 -5.66 -2.56
CA TYR A 762 3.67 -6.22 -3.45
C TYR A 762 2.71 -7.11 -2.66
N TYR A 763 3.23 -8.07 -1.91
CA TYR A 763 2.45 -8.95 -1.03
C TYR A 763 1.60 -8.14 -0.03
N ASN A 764 2.21 -7.21 0.70
CA ASN A 764 1.48 -6.44 1.72
C ASN A 764 0.42 -5.49 1.13
N ARG A 765 0.61 -4.99 -0.09
CA ARG A 765 -0.36 -4.13 -0.78
C ARG A 765 -1.58 -4.91 -1.27
N PHE A 766 -1.33 -6.11 -1.81
CA PHE A 766 -2.32 -6.94 -2.50
C PHE A 766 -2.79 -8.17 -1.71
N LYS A 767 -2.40 -8.32 -0.44
CA LYS A 767 -2.86 -9.40 0.44
C LYS A 767 -4.38 -9.53 0.47
N TYR A 768 -4.87 -10.73 0.12
CA TYR A 768 -6.28 -11.10 -0.06
C TYR A 768 -7.02 -10.27 -1.11
N LYS A 769 -6.33 -9.92 -2.19
CA LYS A 769 -6.87 -9.21 -3.34
C LYS A 769 -6.37 -9.85 -4.61
N GLU A 770 -7.11 -9.58 -5.68
CA GLU A 770 -6.74 -9.96 -7.03
C GLU A 770 -5.95 -8.83 -7.70
N VAL A 771 -4.93 -9.19 -8.47
CA VAL A 771 -4.06 -8.27 -9.20
C VAL A 771 -4.11 -8.62 -10.68
N ASN A 772 -4.24 -7.59 -11.51
CA ASN A 772 -4.06 -7.70 -12.95
C ASN A 772 -2.77 -7.01 -13.41
N THR A 773 -2.42 -7.18 -14.68
CA THR A 773 -1.21 -6.64 -15.30
C THR A 773 -1.12 -5.12 -15.11
N ALA A 774 -2.24 -4.40 -15.24
CA ALA A 774 -2.29 -2.96 -15.03
C ALA A 774 -1.95 -2.56 -13.58
N ALA A 775 -2.49 -3.29 -12.59
CA ALA A 775 -2.21 -3.05 -11.17
C ALA A 775 -0.76 -3.41 -10.81
N PHE A 776 -0.20 -4.48 -11.37
CA PHE A 776 1.22 -4.82 -11.24
C PHE A 776 2.12 -3.71 -11.81
N ILE A 777 1.83 -3.24 -13.03
CA ILE A 777 2.62 -2.19 -13.70
C ILE A 777 2.60 -0.93 -12.85
N LYS A 778 1.42 -0.50 -12.40
CA LYS A 778 1.28 0.67 -11.53
C LYS A 778 2.12 0.54 -10.25
N TYR A 779 2.07 -0.61 -9.59
CA TYR A 779 2.90 -0.88 -8.42
C TYR A 779 4.41 -0.80 -8.74
N SER A 780 4.82 -1.38 -9.86
CA SER A 780 6.22 -1.41 -10.28
C SER A 780 6.75 -0.03 -10.68
N MET A 781 5.93 0.77 -11.35
CA MET A 781 6.22 2.18 -11.64
C MET A 781 6.41 2.98 -10.34
N GLU A 782 5.50 2.82 -9.39
CA GLU A 782 5.57 3.47 -8.08
C GLU A 782 6.84 3.09 -7.30
N TYR A 783 7.21 1.81 -7.31
CA TYR A 783 8.32 1.28 -6.51
C TYR A 783 9.69 1.61 -7.13
N PHE A 784 9.85 1.38 -8.44
CA PHE A 784 11.13 1.57 -9.14
C PHE A 784 11.27 2.93 -9.82
N ASN A 785 10.22 3.76 -9.83
CA ASN A 785 10.19 5.06 -10.50
C ASN A 785 10.51 4.97 -12.00
N VAL A 786 9.94 3.95 -12.66
CA VAL A 786 10.08 3.69 -14.11
C VAL A 786 8.82 4.11 -14.87
N PRO A 787 8.93 4.51 -16.14
CA PRO A 787 7.77 4.81 -16.97
C PRO A 787 7.03 3.54 -17.41
N ARG A 788 5.74 3.66 -17.72
CA ARG A 788 4.91 2.55 -18.23
C ARG A 788 5.50 1.87 -19.46
N ALA A 789 6.12 2.64 -20.36
CA ALA A 789 6.73 2.14 -21.59
C ALA A 789 7.80 1.06 -21.36
N TYR A 790 8.40 0.98 -20.16
CA TYR A 790 9.33 -0.09 -19.80
C TYR A 790 8.72 -1.49 -19.92
N PHE A 791 7.39 -1.60 -19.76
CA PHE A 791 6.68 -2.87 -19.76
C PHE A 791 6.12 -3.26 -21.13
N ASN A 792 6.10 -2.35 -22.12
CA ASN A 792 5.46 -2.60 -23.42
C ASN A 792 6.04 -3.83 -24.13
N ASP A 793 7.37 -3.94 -24.12
CA ASP A 793 8.09 -5.04 -24.75
C ASP A 793 7.91 -6.39 -24.02
N TRP A 794 7.54 -6.37 -22.75
CA TRP A 794 7.42 -7.59 -21.95
C TRP A 794 5.97 -8.04 -21.82
N LEU A 795 5.07 -7.12 -21.50
CA LEU A 795 3.69 -7.39 -21.11
C LEU A 795 2.68 -6.94 -22.18
N GLY A 796 3.13 -6.45 -23.34
CA GLY A 796 2.24 -6.11 -24.45
C GLY A 796 1.25 -4.99 -24.13
N THR A 797 1.69 -3.95 -23.41
CA THR A 797 0.82 -2.92 -22.85
C THR A 797 0.62 -1.68 -23.72
N GLU A 798 0.96 -1.76 -25.01
CA GLU A 798 0.63 -0.70 -25.96
C GLU A 798 -0.90 -0.57 -26.05
N VAL A 799 -1.40 0.63 -25.76
CA VAL A 799 -2.83 0.93 -25.71
C VAL A 799 -3.46 0.65 -27.09
N SER A 800 -4.44 -0.26 -27.13
CA SER A 800 -5.44 -0.37 -28.19
C SER A 800 -6.42 0.79 -28.15
#